data_AF-A0A7J2SBN1-F1
#
_entry.id   AF-A0A7J2SBN1-F1
#
_cell.length_a   1.000
_cell.length_b   1.000
_cell.length_c   1.000
_cell.angle_alpha   90.00
_cell.angle_beta   90.00
_cell.angle_gamma   90.00
#
_symmetry.space_group_name_H-M   'P 1'
#
loop_
_entity.id
_entity.type
_entity.pdbx_description
1 polymer ?
#
loop_
_entity_poly.entity_id
_entity_poly.type
_entity_poly.pdbx_seq_one_letter_code
_entity_poly.pdbx_strand_id
1 'polypeptide(L)'
;MKRVLIVLLAFGVLLANVTISGMEKSETFAKEENKIVEVSMSKPYFEEKDGFMNVVMENANYMHYPGMPMLPYYTKIYYFPFGTKVSVECYPKNIEKIFIDKKIMPAKPPKPLSISYTKNEQFYENEIYESSNSYPDKWFDYRVMCGLVDGEHKTIVAVYLYPIKYNPALNEIEFAEEFELNIKEELPKENLLTNDEYDLLIICPEEWRDAIQPLVNHKENHGIRTVVETVEEIYSTYEGRDGAEKVKYFIKDELDNYGIDYVLLVGGKKSYLTGNWGMDGPHKSNDDLWYVPVRYVALNDMAEGGYISDLYYADIYDGEGNFSTWDTNNNGIFGEWSFKGKDRDIDFVPDVYVGRLACRSLKELQTVIDKIITYENTVYGQQWFNKMLLVGGDTFDDRDKICEGEVSTLWFYETYMADEFEKTSLFVSDGTLTFGKTEPNELAGRFAWINVIKAYSQGFGFVVFDGHGSPTAWATHFKDHASHNDPWVNGLMTYNMDLLSNGDKLPVMVIGGCHNSEFNISLLDFMNNEWTYQPTYECFSWHIVKMANKGAIATLGNTGLGYGYAGGYDDNGNGMPDAVEFNGGYIEDRFFNAYGIKGKDILGETWGTAVTDYILTYPPMEDQIDCKTIEEWILLGDPSLKIGGYS
;
A
#
# COMPACT_ATOMS: atom_id res chain seq x y z
N MET A 1 -82.46 11.30 -28.17
CA MET A 1 -81.44 12.34 -28.43
C MET A 1 -80.08 11.71 -28.11
N LYS A 2 -79.37 11.09 -29.09
CA LYS A 2 -78.13 11.57 -29.75
C LYS A 2 -77.13 12.18 -28.74
N ARG A 3 -75.88 11.70 -28.52
CA ARG A 3 -74.88 11.01 -29.37
C ARG A 3 -73.94 10.10 -28.51
N VAL A 4 -73.85 8.80 -28.84
CA VAL A 4 -72.75 8.03 -29.52
C VAL A 4 -71.62 7.53 -28.60
N LEU A 5 -71.67 6.21 -28.34
CA LEU A 5 -70.62 5.30 -27.88
C LEU A 5 -69.56 5.09 -28.99
N ILE A 6 -68.28 5.00 -28.64
CA ILE A 6 -67.29 4.22 -29.41
C ILE A 6 -66.55 3.30 -28.46
N VAL A 7 -66.72 2.00 -28.73
CA VAL A 7 -65.98 0.85 -28.22
C VAL A 7 -64.76 0.67 -29.12
N LEU A 8 -63.56 0.50 -28.56
CA LEU A 8 -62.39 0.05 -29.33
C LEU A 8 -62.01 -1.36 -28.90
N LEU A 9 -62.13 -2.26 -29.88
CA LEU A 9 -61.89 -3.70 -29.81
C LEU A 9 -60.40 -4.04 -29.75
N ALA A 10 -60.09 -5.02 -28.91
CA ALA A 10 -58.93 -5.88 -29.04
C ALA A 10 -59.20 -6.97 -30.09
N PHE A 11 -58.25 -7.22 -30.99
CA PHE A 11 -58.09 -8.47 -31.72
C PHE A 11 -56.60 -8.67 -32.03
N GLY A 12 -56.05 -9.80 -31.58
CA GLY A 12 -54.72 -10.24 -31.96
C GLY A 12 -54.75 -11.10 -33.23
N VAL A 13 -53.57 -11.25 -33.85
CA VAL A 13 -52.85 -12.52 -34.11
C VAL A 13 -51.74 -12.26 -35.16
N LEU A 14 -50.58 -12.87 -34.88
CA LEU A 14 -49.36 -13.09 -35.66
C LEU A 14 -49.38 -12.76 -37.16
N LEU A 15 -48.26 -12.21 -37.66
CA LEU A 15 -47.52 -12.77 -38.81
C LEU A 15 -46.10 -12.17 -38.94
N ALA A 16 -45.19 -13.07 -39.31
CA ALA A 16 -43.78 -12.98 -39.67
C ALA A 16 -43.20 -11.65 -40.20
N ASN A 17 -41.95 -11.37 -39.81
CA ASN A 17 -40.95 -10.61 -40.59
C ASN A 17 -39.63 -11.40 -40.50
N VAL A 18 -39.29 -12.21 -41.50
CA VAL A 18 -38.41 -11.87 -42.64
C VAL A 18 -37.07 -11.29 -42.17
N THR A 19 -36.06 -12.15 -42.19
CA THR A 19 -34.64 -11.82 -42.14
C THR A 19 -34.27 -11.03 -43.39
N ILE A 20 -33.87 -9.77 -43.20
CA ILE A 20 -33.08 -9.03 -44.18
C ILE A 20 -31.74 -8.75 -43.50
N SER A 21 -30.71 -9.41 -44.01
CA SER A 21 -29.31 -9.10 -43.76
C SER A 21 -29.01 -7.68 -44.22
N GLY A 22 -28.97 -6.75 -43.28
CA GLY A 22 -28.40 -5.42 -43.46
C GLY A 22 -27.18 -5.30 -42.56
N MET A 23 -26.00 -5.17 -43.16
CA MET A 23 -24.82 -4.63 -42.47
C MET A 23 -25.13 -3.17 -42.13
N GLU A 24 -25.68 -2.92 -40.95
CA GLU A 24 -25.60 -1.60 -40.33
C GLU A 24 -24.25 -1.53 -39.60
N LYS A 25 -23.35 -0.70 -40.10
CA LYS A 25 -22.28 -0.15 -39.26
C LYS A 25 -22.98 0.58 -38.12
N SER A 26 -22.99 -0.03 -36.93
CA SER A 26 -23.32 0.66 -35.69
C SER A 26 -22.27 1.73 -35.47
N GLU A 27 -22.58 2.98 -35.83
CA GLU A 27 -21.90 4.13 -35.24
C GLU A 27 -22.38 4.22 -33.79
N THR A 28 -21.63 3.59 -32.87
CA THR A 28 -21.80 3.78 -31.43
C THR A 28 -21.34 5.20 -31.10
N PHE A 29 -22.30 6.12 -31.01
CA PHE A 29 -22.04 7.44 -30.43
C PHE A 29 -21.74 7.27 -28.94
N ALA A 30 -20.67 7.90 -28.46
CA ALA A 30 -20.40 8.00 -27.03
C ALA A 30 -21.63 8.61 -26.35
N LYS A 31 -22.11 7.96 -25.29
CA LYS A 31 -23.26 8.44 -24.51
C LYS A 31 -22.71 9.39 -23.46
N GLU A 32 -23.08 10.66 -23.54
CA GLU A 32 -22.82 11.63 -22.49
C GLU A 32 -23.92 11.53 -21.43
N GLU A 33 -23.52 11.27 -20.18
CA GLU A 33 -24.40 11.35 -19.02
C GLU A 33 -23.92 12.45 -18.06
N ASN A 34 -24.87 13.06 -17.35
CA ASN A 34 -24.60 14.06 -16.32
C ASN A 34 -25.30 13.64 -15.03
N LYS A 35 -24.51 13.48 -13.97
CA LYS A 35 -24.97 13.05 -12.65
C LYS A 35 -24.81 14.19 -11.66
N ILE A 36 -25.91 14.56 -11.01
CA ILE A 36 -25.93 15.54 -9.92
C ILE A 36 -26.01 14.80 -8.59
N VAL A 37 -25.07 15.08 -7.68
CA VAL A 37 -25.00 14.46 -6.34
C VAL A 37 -24.91 15.55 -5.28
N GLU A 38 -25.81 15.53 -4.31
CA GLU A 38 -25.73 16.40 -3.13
C GLU A 38 -25.04 15.65 -1.99
N VAL A 39 -24.08 16.31 -1.34
CA VAL A 39 -23.30 15.77 -0.22
C VAL A 39 -23.42 16.71 0.96
N SER A 40 -24.16 16.28 1.99
CA SER A 40 -24.28 17.02 3.25
C SER A 40 -23.10 16.72 4.18
N MET A 41 -22.63 17.76 4.88
CA MET A 41 -21.52 17.67 5.82
C MET A 41 -22.02 17.58 7.26
N SER A 42 -21.32 16.80 8.08
CA SER A 42 -21.51 16.83 9.53
C SER A 42 -21.15 18.22 10.06
N LYS A 43 -21.78 18.67 11.15
CA LYS A 43 -21.40 19.98 11.73
C LYS A 43 -20.04 19.84 12.42
N PRO A 44 -19.11 20.79 12.23
CA PRO A 44 -17.86 20.78 12.97
C PRO A 44 -18.12 21.07 14.44
N TYR A 45 -17.33 20.45 15.31
CA TYR A 45 -17.16 20.88 16.69
C TYR A 45 -15.69 21.24 16.95
N PHE A 46 -15.47 21.99 18.02
CA PHE A 46 -14.20 22.63 18.30
C PHE A 46 -13.68 22.18 19.65
N GLU A 47 -12.44 21.70 19.68
CA GLU A 47 -11.77 21.26 20.91
C GLU A 47 -10.44 21.98 21.08
N GLU A 48 -10.17 22.46 22.29
CA GLU A 48 -8.89 23.08 22.58
C GLU A 48 -7.87 22.02 23.04
N LYS A 49 -6.73 21.96 22.36
CA LYS A 49 -5.61 21.09 22.71
C LYS A 49 -4.29 21.84 22.56
N ASP A 50 -3.42 21.77 23.56
CA ASP A 50 -2.07 22.37 23.56
C ASP A 50 -1.97 23.84 23.16
N GLY A 51 -3.01 24.63 23.44
CA GLY A 51 -3.07 26.05 23.08
C GLY A 51 -3.53 26.33 21.66
N PHE A 52 -3.88 25.30 20.89
CA PHE A 52 -4.50 25.36 19.57
C PHE A 52 -5.97 24.94 19.62
N MET A 53 -6.66 25.14 18.49
CA MET A 53 -8.02 24.70 18.23
C MET A 53 -8.01 23.54 17.23
N ASN A 54 -8.71 22.45 17.57
CA ASN A 54 -9.02 21.36 16.64
C ASN A 54 -10.38 21.61 16.02
N VAL A 55 -10.52 21.30 14.73
CA VAL A 55 -11.79 21.33 14.01
C VAL A 55 -12.16 19.89 13.68
N VAL A 56 -13.08 19.33 14.45
CA VAL A 56 -13.39 17.91 14.36
C VAL A 56 -14.70 17.68 13.64
N MET A 57 -14.69 16.76 12.68
CA MET A 57 -15.86 16.37 11.88
C MET A 57 -15.97 14.85 11.81
N GLU A 58 -17.20 14.35 11.82
CA GLU A 58 -17.48 12.92 11.85
C GLU A 58 -17.07 12.24 10.53
N ASN A 59 -16.32 11.13 10.60
CA ASN A 59 -15.85 10.36 9.45
C ASN A 59 -15.04 11.18 8.42
N ALA A 60 -14.34 12.22 8.88
CA ALA A 60 -13.46 13.03 8.06
C ALA A 60 -12.02 12.47 8.08
N ASN A 61 -11.32 12.63 6.95
CA ASN A 61 -9.86 12.54 6.89
C ASN A 61 -9.27 13.89 7.28
N TYR A 62 -7.98 13.94 7.66
CA TYR A 62 -7.34 15.19 8.07
C TYR A 62 -6.10 15.48 7.22
N MET A 63 -5.95 16.73 6.78
CA MET A 63 -4.75 17.16 6.07
C MET A 63 -3.55 17.17 7.02
N HIS A 64 -2.48 16.47 6.67
CA HIS A 64 -1.32 16.24 7.52
C HIS A 64 -0.02 16.87 7.03
N TYR A 65 -0.10 17.82 6.09
CA TYR A 65 1.08 18.48 5.53
C TYR A 65 1.87 19.25 6.61
N PRO A 66 3.17 18.97 6.81
CA PRO A 66 3.91 19.47 7.95
C PRO A 66 3.87 21.00 8.11
N GLY A 67 3.46 21.45 9.30
CA GLY A 67 3.35 22.84 9.69
C GLY A 67 2.16 23.61 9.09
N MET A 68 1.30 22.96 8.29
CA MET A 68 0.02 23.51 7.80
C MET A 68 -1.11 23.24 8.79
N PRO A 69 -2.17 24.07 8.83
CA PRO A 69 -3.36 23.79 9.64
C PRO A 69 -3.96 22.41 9.34
N MET A 70 -4.15 21.58 10.36
CA MET A 70 -4.79 20.28 10.24
C MET A 70 -6.30 20.47 10.15
N LEU A 71 -6.84 20.29 8.95
CA LEU A 71 -8.26 20.53 8.65
C LEU A 71 -8.92 19.26 8.09
N PRO A 72 -10.21 19.05 8.42
CA PRO A 72 -10.95 17.90 7.92
C PRO A 72 -11.29 18.03 6.43
N TYR A 73 -11.25 16.92 5.72
CA TYR A 73 -11.73 16.77 4.35
C TYR A 73 -12.41 15.42 4.16
N TYR A 74 -13.16 15.28 3.08
CA TYR A 74 -13.87 14.05 2.73
C TYR A 74 -13.54 13.62 1.30
N THR A 75 -13.34 12.32 1.10
CA THR A 75 -13.19 11.75 -0.25
C THR A 75 -14.50 11.07 -0.68
N LYS A 76 -15.00 11.39 -1.88
CA LYS A 76 -16.08 10.65 -2.54
C LYS A 76 -15.53 9.95 -3.77
N ILE A 77 -15.73 8.63 -3.83
CA ILE A 77 -15.19 7.76 -4.88
C ILE A 77 -16.31 7.34 -5.82
N TYR A 78 -16.05 7.41 -7.12
CA TYR A 78 -16.93 6.96 -8.17
C TYR A 78 -16.17 6.04 -9.12
N TYR A 79 -16.80 4.94 -9.53
CA TYR A 79 -16.23 3.96 -10.45
C TYR A 79 -17.00 4.00 -11.78
N PHE A 80 -16.25 4.00 -12.87
CA PHE A 80 -16.79 3.97 -14.24
C PHE A 80 -16.10 2.87 -15.04
N PRO A 81 -16.69 2.41 -16.16
CA PRO A 81 -15.98 1.54 -17.11
C PRO A 81 -14.62 2.14 -17.49
N PHE A 82 -13.59 1.31 -17.59
CA PHE A 82 -12.24 1.76 -17.93
C PHE A 82 -12.21 2.53 -19.25
N GLY A 83 -11.49 3.66 -19.28
CA GLY A 83 -11.41 4.59 -20.41
C GLY A 83 -12.52 5.64 -20.46
N THR A 84 -13.37 5.72 -19.44
CA THR A 84 -14.40 6.78 -19.34
C THR A 84 -13.72 8.12 -19.05
N LYS A 85 -14.04 9.15 -19.84
CA LYS A 85 -13.56 10.52 -19.56
C LYS A 85 -14.52 11.19 -18.59
N VAL A 86 -13.99 11.76 -17.51
CA VAL A 86 -14.80 12.38 -16.45
C VAL A 86 -14.35 13.80 -16.17
N SER A 87 -15.32 14.69 -15.97
CA SER A 87 -15.10 16.02 -15.40
C SER A 87 -16.06 16.28 -14.25
N VAL A 88 -15.58 16.96 -13.22
CA VAL A 88 -16.35 17.26 -12.00
C VAL A 88 -16.38 18.76 -11.79
N GLU A 89 -17.59 19.32 -11.70
CA GLU A 89 -17.82 20.64 -11.14
C GLU A 89 -18.44 20.48 -9.76
N CYS A 90 -18.07 21.34 -8.82
CA CYS A 90 -18.57 21.25 -7.45
C CYS A 90 -18.88 22.65 -6.90
N TYR A 91 -20.04 22.77 -6.25
CA TYR A 91 -20.58 24.02 -5.75
C TYR A 91 -20.88 23.90 -4.25
N PRO A 92 -20.09 24.55 -3.36
CA PRO A 92 -20.43 24.60 -1.93
C PRO A 92 -21.69 25.43 -1.72
N LYS A 93 -22.52 25.02 -0.77
CA LYS A 93 -23.78 25.70 -0.39
C LYS A 93 -23.76 26.01 1.10
N ASN A 94 -24.63 26.94 1.50
CA ASN A 94 -24.90 27.28 2.90
C ASN A 94 -23.62 27.57 3.70
N ILE A 95 -22.76 28.45 3.17
CA ILE A 95 -21.47 28.77 3.80
C ILE A 95 -21.70 29.63 5.06
N GLU A 96 -21.31 29.12 6.23
CA GLU A 96 -21.30 29.81 7.51
C GLU A 96 -19.91 30.37 7.83
N LYS A 97 -19.85 31.52 8.51
CA LYS A 97 -18.60 32.08 9.06
C LYS A 97 -18.55 31.92 10.56
N ILE A 98 -17.48 31.33 11.05
CA ILE A 98 -17.24 31.03 12.46
C ILE A 98 -15.94 31.70 12.88
N PHE A 99 -15.96 32.50 13.95
CA PHE A 99 -14.75 33.11 14.51
C PHE A 99 -14.25 32.24 15.67
N ILE A 100 -12.96 31.91 15.63
CA ILE A 100 -12.27 31.17 16.68
C ILE A 100 -11.32 32.09 17.44
N ASP A 101 -11.02 31.75 18.69
CA ASP A 101 -10.17 32.55 19.57
C ASP A 101 -8.71 32.06 19.63
N LYS A 102 -8.43 30.89 19.03
CA LYS A 102 -7.12 30.28 18.91
C LYS A 102 -6.83 29.88 17.48
N LYS A 103 -5.55 29.75 17.14
CA LYS A 103 -5.11 29.21 15.86
C LYS A 103 -5.45 27.73 15.76
N ILE A 104 -5.75 27.25 14.55
CA ILE A 104 -5.93 25.82 14.29
C ILE A 104 -4.60 25.09 14.49
N MET A 105 -4.65 23.87 15.02
CA MET A 105 -3.47 23.04 15.27
C MET A 105 -2.74 22.71 13.96
N PRO A 106 -1.42 22.94 13.84
CA PRO A 106 -0.67 22.52 12.67
C PRO A 106 -0.40 21.01 12.70
N ALA A 107 -0.30 20.41 11.52
CA ALA A 107 0.13 19.04 11.38
C ALA A 107 1.62 18.88 11.69
N LYS A 108 1.98 17.77 12.33
CA LYS A 108 3.35 17.39 12.65
C LYS A 108 4.05 16.78 11.43
N PRO A 109 5.39 16.89 11.35
CA PRO A 109 6.15 16.10 10.40
C PRO A 109 6.10 14.59 10.77
N PRO A 110 5.98 13.70 9.79
CA PRO A 110 6.18 12.27 10.04
C PRO A 110 7.64 12.00 10.45
N LYS A 111 7.87 10.93 11.21
CA LYS A 111 9.19 10.54 11.70
C LYS A 111 9.69 9.27 10.97
N PRO A 112 10.99 9.23 10.59
CA PRO A 112 11.56 8.03 10.00
C PRO A 112 11.64 6.90 11.04
N LEU A 113 11.24 5.69 10.65
CA LEU A 113 11.22 4.49 11.50
C LEU A 113 12.61 3.82 11.61
N SER A 114 13.70 4.54 11.35
CA SER A 114 15.05 3.99 11.29
C SER A 114 15.78 4.08 12.62
N ILE A 115 16.65 3.09 12.85
CA ILE A 115 17.49 2.96 14.03
C ILE A 115 18.46 4.14 14.18
N SER A 116 18.89 4.80 13.10
CA SER A 116 19.98 5.80 13.13
C SER A 116 19.55 7.27 13.08
N TYR A 117 18.26 7.57 12.88
CA TYR A 117 17.80 8.95 12.63
C TYR A 117 16.92 9.47 13.77
N THR A 118 17.49 10.33 14.63
CA THR A 118 16.77 11.01 15.72
C THR A 118 16.98 12.53 15.62
N LYS A 119 16.54 13.13 14.51
CA LYS A 119 16.40 14.59 14.50
C LYS A 119 15.05 14.94 15.11
N ASN A 120 15.10 15.63 16.25
CA ASN A 120 13.93 16.30 16.82
C ASN A 120 13.49 17.43 15.89
N GLU A 121 12.59 17.12 14.95
CA GLU A 121 11.86 18.16 14.25
C GLU A 121 10.73 18.63 15.16
N GLN A 122 10.94 19.79 15.76
CA GLN A 122 9.92 20.44 16.58
C GLN A 122 8.75 20.85 15.71
N PHE A 123 7.57 20.75 16.30
CA PHE A 123 6.35 21.43 15.89
C PHE A 123 6.64 22.86 15.40
N TYR A 124 6.19 23.22 14.21
CA TYR A 124 6.34 24.58 13.67
C TYR A 124 5.11 25.01 12.89
N GLU A 125 4.79 26.31 12.96
CA GLU A 125 3.82 26.95 12.08
C GLU A 125 4.55 27.36 10.80
N ASN A 126 4.03 26.97 9.63
CA ASN A 126 4.61 27.39 8.36
C ASN A 126 4.06 28.74 7.88
N GLU A 127 4.44 29.15 6.66
CA GLU A 127 4.05 30.43 6.05
C GLU A 127 2.52 30.64 5.90
N ILE A 128 1.71 29.57 5.94
CA ILE A 128 0.25 29.68 5.89
C ILE A 128 -0.28 30.48 7.09
N TYR A 129 0.29 30.30 8.28
CA TYR A 129 -0.13 31.03 9.49
C TYR A 129 0.15 32.53 9.44
N GLU A 130 1.01 32.98 8.54
CA GLU A 130 1.30 34.40 8.29
C GLU A 130 0.44 34.98 7.15
N SER A 131 -0.35 34.14 6.48
CA SER A 131 -1.18 34.51 5.34
C SER A 131 -2.53 35.11 5.75
N SER A 132 -3.04 36.00 4.90
CA SER A 132 -4.42 36.50 4.97
C SER A 132 -5.37 35.80 3.98
N ASN A 133 -4.86 34.82 3.24
CA ASN A 133 -5.66 33.97 2.36
C ASN A 133 -6.25 32.80 3.17
N SER A 134 -7.38 32.28 2.71
CA SER A 134 -7.97 31.07 3.26
C SER A 134 -7.15 29.83 2.86
N TYR A 135 -7.03 28.87 3.77
CA TYR A 135 -6.44 27.55 3.57
C TYR A 135 -7.45 26.44 3.91
N PRO A 136 -7.64 25.43 3.05
CA PRO A 136 -7.21 25.43 1.66
C PRO A 136 -7.91 26.56 0.88
N ASP A 137 -7.32 26.99 -0.23
CA ASP A 137 -7.89 28.06 -1.05
C ASP A 137 -9.05 27.56 -1.95
N LYS A 138 -9.11 26.25 -2.20
CA LYS A 138 -10.15 25.53 -2.95
C LYS A 138 -11.17 24.84 -2.04
N TRP A 139 -12.40 24.72 -2.53
CA TRP A 139 -13.51 24.03 -1.84
C TRP A 139 -13.56 22.54 -2.18
N PHE A 140 -12.99 22.18 -3.32
CA PHE A 140 -12.86 20.80 -3.75
C PHE A 140 -11.65 20.63 -4.66
N ASP A 141 -11.25 19.39 -4.85
CA ASP A 141 -10.40 18.93 -5.94
C ASP A 141 -10.91 17.57 -6.44
N TYR A 142 -10.43 17.09 -7.59
CA TYR A 142 -10.67 15.72 -8.00
C TYR A 142 -9.52 15.14 -8.82
N ARG A 143 -9.37 13.82 -8.74
CA ARG A 143 -8.41 13.03 -9.52
C ARG A 143 -9.16 11.98 -10.32
N VAL A 144 -8.73 11.78 -11.56
CA VAL A 144 -9.11 10.65 -12.40
C VAL A 144 -7.91 9.71 -12.46
N MET A 145 -8.14 8.45 -12.16
CA MET A 145 -7.13 7.39 -12.05
C MET A 145 -7.71 6.12 -12.70
N CYS A 146 -6.93 5.07 -12.86
CA CYS A 146 -7.46 3.76 -13.23
C CYS A 146 -6.75 2.61 -12.54
N GLY A 147 -7.40 1.45 -12.51
CA GLY A 147 -6.77 0.24 -11.99
C GLY A 147 -7.76 -0.88 -11.78
N LEU A 148 -7.25 -1.99 -11.26
CA LEU A 148 -8.00 -3.22 -11.02
C LEU A 148 -8.72 -3.17 -9.67
N VAL A 149 -10.05 -3.16 -9.72
CA VAL A 149 -10.91 -3.12 -8.53
C VAL A 149 -11.94 -4.25 -8.64
N ASP A 150 -11.90 -5.17 -7.67
CA ASP A 150 -12.82 -6.32 -7.61
C ASP A 150 -12.83 -7.19 -8.88
N GLY A 151 -11.66 -7.40 -9.49
CA GLY A 151 -11.50 -8.22 -10.71
C GLY A 151 -11.91 -7.50 -12.00
N GLU A 152 -12.20 -6.20 -11.95
CA GLU A 152 -12.54 -5.42 -13.14
C GLU A 152 -11.70 -4.14 -13.21
N HIS A 153 -11.14 -3.84 -14.37
CA HIS A 153 -10.47 -2.56 -14.60
C HIS A 153 -11.50 -1.42 -14.62
N LYS A 154 -11.23 -0.37 -13.83
CA LYS A 154 -12.11 0.79 -13.67
C LYS A 154 -11.37 2.08 -13.93
N THR A 155 -12.10 3.06 -14.46
CA THR A 155 -11.75 4.46 -14.23
C THR A 155 -12.27 4.86 -12.86
N ILE A 156 -11.39 5.35 -12.00
CA ILE A 156 -11.66 5.71 -10.61
C ILE A 156 -11.60 7.23 -10.48
N VAL A 157 -12.65 7.83 -9.94
CA VAL A 157 -12.71 9.28 -9.69
C VAL A 157 -12.83 9.54 -8.21
N ALA A 158 -11.79 10.14 -7.64
CA ALA A 158 -11.77 10.60 -6.25
C ALA A 158 -12.03 12.10 -6.21
N VAL A 159 -13.12 12.51 -5.56
CA VAL A 159 -13.48 13.92 -5.33
C VAL A 159 -13.19 14.27 -3.87
N TYR A 160 -12.24 15.18 -3.66
CA TYR A 160 -11.83 15.66 -2.35
C TYR A 160 -12.63 16.92 -2.02
N LEU A 161 -13.41 16.88 -0.95
CA LEU A 161 -14.25 17.99 -0.49
C LEU A 161 -13.63 18.61 0.76
N TYR A 162 -13.41 19.92 0.73
CA TYR A 162 -12.83 20.68 1.83
C TYR A 162 -13.94 21.51 2.51
N PRO A 163 -14.69 20.93 3.46
CA PRO A 163 -15.82 21.61 4.10
C PRO A 163 -15.40 22.83 4.92
N ILE A 164 -14.14 22.91 5.33
CA ILE A 164 -13.59 23.97 6.17
C ILE A 164 -12.49 24.70 5.41
N LYS A 165 -12.62 26.03 5.36
CA LYS A 165 -11.53 26.94 4.99
C LYS A 165 -11.18 27.82 6.16
N TYR A 166 -9.90 28.01 6.42
CA TYR A 166 -9.39 28.75 7.56
C TYR A 166 -8.57 29.95 7.11
N ASN A 167 -8.88 31.13 7.63
CA ASN A 167 -8.10 32.35 7.48
C ASN A 167 -7.31 32.62 8.78
N PRO A 168 -5.99 32.39 8.80
CA PRO A 168 -5.20 32.50 10.02
C PRO A 168 -5.05 33.93 10.54
N ALA A 169 -4.97 34.93 9.65
CA ALA A 169 -4.84 36.34 10.05
C ALA A 169 -6.09 36.88 10.75
N LEU A 170 -7.26 36.31 10.43
CA LEU A 170 -8.56 36.72 10.99
C LEU A 170 -9.06 35.79 12.10
N ASN A 171 -8.42 34.63 12.30
CA ASN A 171 -8.97 33.51 13.07
C ASN A 171 -10.43 33.22 12.67
N GLU A 172 -10.68 33.16 11.36
CA GLU A 172 -12.01 32.96 10.78
C GLU A 172 -12.05 31.63 10.03
N ILE A 173 -13.12 30.87 10.23
CA ILE A 173 -13.45 29.66 9.50
C ILE A 173 -14.66 29.93 8.60
N GLU A 174 -14.58 29.49 7.35
CA GLU A 174 -15.72 29.34 6.45
C GLU A 174 -16.10 27.86 6.38
N PHE A 175 -17.33 27.52 6.75
CA PHE A 175 -17.84 26.15 6.75
C PHE A 175 -18.94 25.97 5.71
N ALA A 176 -18.77 25.05 4.76
CA ALA A 176 -19.80 24.66 3.80
C ALA A 176 -20.60 23.47 4.33
N GLU A 177 -21.91 23.66 4.57
CA GLU A 177 -22.78 22.59 5.08
C GLU A 177 -23.11 21.52 4.02
N GLU A 178 -22.99 21.86 2.74
CA GLU A 178 -23.36 20.97 1.64
C GLU A 178 -22.54 21.28 0.38
N PHE A 179 -22.32 20.25 -0.44
CA PHE A 179 -21.71 20.34 -1.76
C PHE A 179 -22.63 19.72 -2.82
N GLU A 180 -22.83 20.44 -3.92
CA GLU A 180 -23.49 19.93 -5.12
C GLU A 180 -22.42 19.56 -6.16
N LEU A 181 -22.31 18.27 -6.49
CA LEU A 181 -21.37 17.72 -7.46
C LEU A 181 -22.08 17.48 -8.79
N ASN A 182 -21.54 18.03 -9.88
CA ASN A 182 -21.97 17.78 -11.24
C ASN A 182 -20.87 16.99 -11.96
N ILE A 183 -21.10 15.69 -12.10
CA ILE A 183 -20.18 14.73 -12.71
C ILE A 183 -20.63 14.47 -14.14
N LYS A 184 -19.82 14.87 -15.12
CA LYS A 184 -20.06 14.62 -16.54
C LYS A 184 -19.14 13.49 -16.99
N GLU A 185 -19.71 12.48 -17.63
CA GLU A 185 -19.00 11.32 -18.14
C GLU A 185 -19.20 11.15 -19.65
N GLU A 186 -18.13 10.75 -20.34
CA GLU A 186 -18.15 10.27 -21.71
C GLU A 186 -17.64 8.83 -21.72
N LEU A 187 -18.54 7.87 -21.93
CA LEU A 187 -18.19 6.45 -21.98
C LEU A 187 -17.27 6.15 -23.18
N PRO A 188 -16.34 5.19 -23.04
CA PRO A 188 -15.50 4.77 -24.15
C PRO A 188 -16.37 4.15 -25.26
N LYS A 189 -15.92 4.28 -26.51
CA LYS A 189 -16.65 3.76 -27.68
C LYS A 189 -16.66 2.24 -27.77
N GLU A 190 -15.63 1.62 -27.19
CA GLU A 190 -15.42 0.18 -27.13
C GLU A 190 -14.99 -0.16 -25.70
N ASN A 191 -15.37 -1.34 -25.22
CA ASN A 191 -14.88 -1.81 -23.93
C ASN A 191 -13.40 -2.12 -24.08
N LEU A 192 -12.59 -1.45 -23.25
CA LEU A 192 -11.16 -1.73 -23.13
C LEU A 192 -10.98 -2.91 -22.17
N LEU A 193 -9.96 -3.75 -22.39
CA LEU A 193 -9.60 -4.88 -21.53
C LEU A 193 -10.75 -5.87 -21.27
N THR A 194 -11.26 -6.52 -22.33
CA THR A 194 -12.32 -7.54 -22.21
C THR A 194 -11.81 -8.98 -22.27
N ASN A 195 -10.50 -9.16 -22.44
CA ASN A 195 -9.90 -10.47 -22.51
C ASN A 195 -9.81 -11.04 -21.09
N ASP A 196 -9.88 -12.37 -21.01
CA ASP A 196 -9.95 -13.11 -19.76
C ASP A 196 -9.48 -14.54 -20.07
N GLU A 197 -8.24 -14.67 -20.57
CA GLU A 197 -7.63 -15.94 -20.99
C GLU A 197 -6.74 -16.50 -19.89
N TYR A 198 -5.95 -15.65 -19.22
CA TYR A 198 -5.05 -16.01 -18.12
C TYR A 198 -5.29 -15.10 -16.91
N ASP A 199 -5.14 -15.67 -15.72
CA ASP A 199 -5.28 -14.94 -14.45
C ASP A 199 -3.90 -14.54 -13.89
N LEU A 200 -2.93 -15.47 -13.96
CA LEU A 200 -1.58 -15.32 -13.39
C LEU A 200 -0.49 -15.39 -14.46
N LEU A 201 0.33 -14.33 -14.53
CA LEU A 201 1.60 -14.32 -15.24
C LEU A 201 2.75 -14.61 -14.28
N ILE A 202 3.58 -15.61 -14.60
CA ILE A 202 4.85 -15.87 -13.89
C ILE A 202 6.02 -15.47 -14.78
N ILE A 203 6.88 -14.58 -14.29
CA ILE A 203 8.12 -14.16 -14.98
C ILE A 203 9.34 -14.70 -14.23
N CYS A 204 10.20 -15.46 -14.90
CA CYS A 204 11.37 -16.10 -14.28
C CYS A 204 12.61 -16.11 -15.18
N PRO A 205 13.81 -16.46 -14.69
CA PRO A 205 14.92 -16.77 -15.58
C PRO A 205 14.68 -18.10 -16.31
N GLU A 206 15.19 -18.23 -17.54
CA GLU A 206 15.04 -19.42 -18.38
C GLU A 206 15.53 -20.70 -17.68
N GLU A 207 16.60 -20.60 -16.90
CA GLU A 207 17.15 -21.73 -16.15
C GLU A 207 16.21 -22.30 -15.08
N TRP A 208 15.14 -21.58 -14.69
CA TRP A 208 14.17 -22.03 -13.68
C TRP A 208 12.79 -22.39 -14.25
N ARG A 209 12.58 -22.23 -15.56
CA ARG A 209 11.29 -22.47 -16.23
C ARG A 209 10.69 -23.85 -15.87
N ASP A 210 11.50 -24.91 -15.97
CA ASP A 210 11.06 -26.28 -15.64
C ASP A 210 10.71 -26.46 -14.14
N ALA A 211 11.42 -25.75 -13.26
CA ALA A 211 11.24 -25.87 -11.81
C ALA A 211 9.96 -25.19 -11.31
N ILE A 212 9.36 -24.31 -12.12
CA ILE A 212 8.10 -23.60 -11.82
C ILE A 212 6.88 -24.46 -12.14
N GLN A 213 6.99 -25.48 -12.99
CA GLN A 213 5.86 -26.30 -13.43
C GLN A 213 5.01 -26.90 -12.29
N PRO A 214 5.56 -27.34 -11.14
CA PRO A 214 4.73 -27.77 -10.01
C PRO A 214 3.79 -26.69 -9.48
N LEU A 215 4.24 -25.43 -9.43
CA LEU A 215 3.42 -24.29 -9.02
C LEU A 215 2.32 -24.01 -10.05
N VAL A 216 2.67 -23.97 -11.34
CA VAL A 216 1.71 -23.79 -12.44
C VAL A 216 0.60 -24.84 -12.36
N ASN A 217 0.98 -26.12 -12.25
CA ASN A 217 0.02 -27.21 -12.13
C ASN A 217 -0.87 -27.05 -10.89
N HIS A 218 -0.32 -26.58 -9.77
CA HIS A 218 -1.08 -26.34 -8.56
C HIS A 218 -2.12 -25.22 -8.74
N LYS A 219 -1.72 -24.10 -9.36
CA LYS A 219 -2.60 -22.96 -9.65
C LYS A 219 -3.71 -23.31 -10.62
N GLU A 220 -3.38 -23.99 -11.72
CA GLU A 220 -4.36 -24.50 -12.69
C GLU A 220 -5.37 -25.47 -12.06
N ASN A 221 -4.92 -26.33 -11.15
CA ASN A 221 -5.81 -27.26 -10.43
C ASN A 221 -6.77 -26.54 -9.47
N HIS A 222 -6.47 -25.29 -9.08
CA HIS A 222 -7.34 -24.44 -8.27
C HIS A 222 -8.05 -23.35 -9.10
N GLY A 223 -8.02 -23.48 -10.43
CA GLY A 223 -8.75 -22.59 -11.33
C GLY A 223 -8.06 -21.27 -11.63
N ILE A 224 -6.78 -21.13 -11.31
CA ILE A 224 -5.96 -19.96 -11.66
C ILE A 224 -5.17 -20.30 -12.93
N ARG A 225 -5.65 -19.79 -14.06
CA ARG A 225 -5.04 -20.00 -15.39
C ARG A 225 -3.73 -19.24 -15.43
N THR A 226 -2.66 -19.95 -15.70
CA THR A 226 -1.30 -19.50 -15.47
C THR A 226 -0.48 -19.59 -16.74
N VAL A 227 0.17 -18.49 -17.10
CA VAL A 227 1.16 -18.41 -18.18
C VAL A 227 2.54 -18.12 -17.59
N VAL A 228 3.59 -18.68 -18.22
CA VAL A 228 4.98 -18.51 -17.78
C VAL A 228 5.81 -17.95 -18.92
N GLU A 229 6.50 -16.84 -18.66
CA GLU A 229 7.48 -16.28 -19.58
C GLU A 229 8.84 -16.06 -18.92
N THR A 230 9.90 -16.07 -19.72
CA THR A 230 11.25 -15.86 -19.23
C THR A 230 11.81 -14.50 -19.57
N VAL A 231 12.63 -13.98 -18.66
CA VAL A 231 13.30 -12.69 -18.82
C VAL A 231 14.14 -12.65 -20.09
N GLU A 232 14.79 -13.76 -20.45
CA GLU A 232 15.57 -13.89 -21.68
C GLU A 232 14.72 -13.73 -22.94
N GLU A 233 13.52 -14.33 -22.97
CA GLU A 233 12.59 -14.19 -24.11
C GLU A 233 12.07 -12.76 -24.20
N ILE A 234 11.62 -12.20 -23.07
CA ILE A 234 11.18 -10.79 -22.98
C ILE A 234 12.27 -9.85 -23.48
N TYR A 235 13.52 -10.03 -23.03
CA TYR A 235 14.63 -9.17 -23.42
C TYR A 235 14.95 -9.24 -24.91
N SER A 236 14.66 -10.38 -25.54
CA SER A 236 14.90 -10.60 -26.97
C SER A 236 13.78 -10.04 -27.86
N THR A 237 12.57 -9.92 -27.32
CA THR A 237 11.35 -9.55 -28.07
C THR A 237 10.90 -8.11 -27.83
N TYR A 238 11.21 -7.55 -26.65
CA TYR A 238 10.80 -6.21 -26.25
C TYR A 238 11.94 -5.18 -26.35
N GLU A 239 11.59 -4.01 -26.84
CA GLU A 239 12.43 -2.81 -26.78
C GLU A 239 12.15 -2.04 -25.48
N GLY A 240 13.16 -1.38 -24.95
CA GLY A 240 13.09 -0.64 -23.69
C GLY A 240 14.46 -0.10 -23.30
N ARG A 241 14.48 0.92 -22.44
CA ARG A 241 15.72 1.58 -21.96
C ARG A 241 16.55 0.65 -21.09
N ASP A 242 15.89 -0.22 -20.34
CA ASP A 242 16.47 -1.27 -19.50
C ASP A 242 15.52 -2.47 -19.35
N GLY A 243 15.96 -3.52 -18.66
CA GLY A 243 15.19 -4.75 -18.47
C GLY A 243 13.89 -4.56 -17.72
N ALA A 244 13.84 -3.69 -16.71
CA ALA A 244 12.62 -3.39 -15.96
C ALA A 244 11.55 -2.75 -16.86
N GLU A 245 11.94 -1.84 -17.76
CA GLU A 245 10.98 -1.27 -18.72
C GLU A 245 10.48 -2.31 -19.74
N LYS A 246 11.36 -3.19 -20.24
CA LYS A 246 10.96 -4.28 -21.13
C LYS A 246 9.95 -5.21 -20.47
N VAL A 247 10.18 -5.57 -19.20
CA VAL A 247 9.24 -6.39 -18.42
C VAL A 247 7.90 -5.68 -18.24
N LYS A 248 7.90 -4.36 -17.96
CA LYS A 248 6.65 -3.59 -17.84
C LYS A 248 5.85 -3.55 -19.15
N TYR A 249 6.50 -3.37 -20.29
CA TYR A 249 5.82 -3.45 -21.59
C TYR A 249 5.24 -4.85 -21.86
N PHE A 250 5.95 -5.90 -21.48
CA PHE A 250 5.44 -7.27 -21.60
C PHE A 250 4.22 -7.49 -20.71
N ILE A 251 4.24 -7.06 -19.44
CA ILE A 251 3.09 -7.13 -18.54
C ILE A 251 1.88 -6.39 -19.14
N LYS A 252 2.10 -5.21 -19.70
CA LYS A 252 1.05 -4.45 -20.40
C LYS A 252 0.44 -5.25 -21.54
N ASP A 253 1.26 -5.89 -22.38
CA ASP A 253 0.77 -6.68 -23.51
C ASP A 253 0.00 -7.92 -23.05
N GLU A 254 0.43 -8.58 -21.98
CA GLU A 254 -0.28 -9.72 -21.39
C GLU A 254 -1.62 -9.28 -20.79
N LEU A 255 -1.67 -8.12 -20.12
CA LEU A 255 -2.91 -7.52 -19.64
C LEU A 255 -3.86 -7.20 -20.81
N ASP A 256 -3.35 -6.55 -21.85
CA ASP A 256 -4.17 -6.15 -23.01
C ASP A 256 -4.74 -7.34 -23.78
N ASN A 257 -3.92 -8.36 -24.00
CA ASN A 257 -4.27 -9.47 -24.87
C ASN A 257 -4.94 -10.63 -24.14
N TYR A 258 -4.63 -10.83 -22.85
CA TYR A 258 -5.09 -11.98 -22.09
C TYR A 258 -5.83 -11.64 -20.79
N GLY A 259 -5.77 -10.40 -20.30
CA GLY A 259 -6.54 -9.98 -19.12
C GLY A 259 -6.02 -10.53 -17.80
N ILE A 260 -4.70 -10.60 -17.62
CA ILE A 260 -4.09 -11.06 -16.37
C ILE A 260 -4.44 -10.12 -15.20
N ASP A 261 -4.63 -10.71 -14.02
CA ASP A 261 -4.86 -9.98 -12.76
C ASP A 261 -3.62 -10.00 -11.86
N TYR A 262 -2.79 -11.05 -11.97
CA TYR A 262 -1.68 -11.31 -11.07
C TYR A 262 -0.35 -11.43 -11.83
N VAL A 263 0.71 -10.86 -11.27
CA VAL A 263 2.08 -11.00 -11.78
C VAL A 263 3.02 -11.48 -10.68
N LEU A 264 3.56 -12.68 -10.83
CA LEU A 264 4.55 -13.26 -9.94
C LEU A 264 5.96 -13.13 -10.54
N LEU A 265 6.79 -12.29 -9.93
CA LEU A 265 8.19 -12.11 -10.30
C LEU A 265 9.06 -13.14 -9.54
N VAL A 266 9.63 -14.10 -10.26
CA VAL A 266 10.42 -15.21 -9.69
C VAL A 266 11.90 -14.97 -9.95
N GLY A 267 12.52 -14.22 -9.06
CA GLY A 267 13.95 -13.90 -9.12
C GLY A 267 14.32 -12.71 -8.27
N GLY A 268 15.42 -12.86 -7.54
CA GLY A 268 16.08 -11.79 -6.80
C GLY A 268 17.49 -11.55 -7.29
N LYS A 269 18.33 -11.06 -6.39
CA LYS A 269 19.71 -10.69 -6.68
C LYS A 269 20.64 -11.90 -6.84
N LYS A 270 21.42 -11.97 -7.91
CA LYS A 270 22.31 -13.10 -8.22
C LYS A 270 23.46 -13.30 -7.22
N SER A 271 24.15 -12.23 -6.83
CA SER A 271 25.32 -12.33 -5.93
C SER A 271 24.88 -12.43 -4.48
N TYR A 272 25.35 -13.44 -3.74
CA TYR A 272 25.22 -13.56 -2.27
C TYR A 272 26.26 -12.74 -1.48
N LEU A 273 27.33 -12.31 -2.16
CA LEU A 273 28.49 -11.69 -1.50
C LEU A 273 28.46 -10.17 -1.59
N THR A 274 28.07 -9.62 -2.73
CA THR A 274 28.22 -8.19 -3.04
C THR A 274 26.91 -7.60 -3.53
N GLY A 275 26.49 -6.50 -2.90
CA GLY A 275 25.33 -5.68 -3.20
C GLY A 275 25.32 -5.01 -4.55
N ASN A 276 24.48 -4.00 -4.65
CA ASN A 276 24.33 -3.16 -5.83
C ASN A 276 25.13 -1.86 -5.75
N TRP A 277 25.82 -1.58 -4.64
CA TRP A 277 26.52 -0.32 -4.37
C TRP A 277 27.40 0.16 -5.54
N GLY A 278 26.98 1.27 -6.17
CA GLY A 278 27.65 1.89 -7.32
C GLY A 278 27.54 1.11 -8.65
N MET A 279 26.94 -0.08 -8.62
CA MET A 279 26.70 -0.91 -9.79
C MET A 279 25.32 -0.69 -10.38
N ASP A 280 24.33 -0.42 -9.53
CA ASP A 280 22.91 -0.29 -9.86
C ASP A 280 22.23 0.68 -8.85
N GLY A 281 21.11 1.30 -9.23
CA GLY A 281 20.40 2.27 -8.40
C GLY A 281 19.53 3.27 -9.18
N PRO A 282 19.00 4.31 -8.52
CA PRO A 282 18.02 5.24 -9.09
C PRO A 282 18.45 5.96 -10.36
N HIS A 283 19.76 6.15 -10.57
CA HIS A 283 20.32 6.86 -11.72
C HIS A 283 21.10 5.96 -12.69
N LYS A 284 21.06 4.64 -12.48
CA LYS A 284 21.79 3.66 -13.30
C LYS A 284 21.23 2.27 -13.08
N SER A 285 20.65 1.67 -14.12
CA SER A 285 20.24 0.27 -14.11
C SER A 285 21.41 -0.69 -14.44
N ASN A 286 21.42 -1.87 -13.83
CA ASN A 286 22.27 -3.00 -14.22
C ASN A 286 21.58 -4.36 -14.05
N ASP A 287 20.87 -4.78 -15.10
CA ASP A 287 20.08 -6.01 -15.13
C ASP A 287 20.92 -7.29 -14.90
N ASP A 288 22.22 -7.28 -15.18
CA ASP A 288 23.09 -8.45 -15.00
C ASP A 288 23.20 -8.90 -13.53
N LEU A 289 22.86 -8.01 -12.59
CA LEU A 289 22.87 -8.30 -11.15
C LEU A 289 21.64 -9.11 -10.67
N TRP A 290 20.62 -9.23 -11.51
CA TRP A 290 19.30 -9.74 -11.15
C TRP A 290 18.91 -10.95 -11.98
N TYR A 291 18.16 -11.88 -11.40
CA TYR A 291 17.46 -12.94 -12.16
C TYR A 291 16.23 -12.39 -12.86
N VAL A 292 15.45 -11.57 -12.15
CA VAL A 292 14.35 -10.77 -12.69
C VAL A 292 14.61 -9.32 -12.28
N PRO A 293 14.61 -8.35 -13.22
CA PRO A 293 15.03 -6.99 -12.94
C PRO A 293 14.14 -6.31 -11.88
N VAL A 294 14.65 -5.23 -11.30
CA VAL A 294 13.94 -4.37 -10.35
C VAL A 294 13.89 -2.96 -10.90
N ARG A 295 12.92 -2.16 -10.43
CA ARG A 295 12.93 -0.72 -10.65
C ARG A 295 13.41 -0.02 -9.40
N TYR A 296 14.44 0.82 -9.56
CA TYR A 296 14.75 1.85 -8.57
C TYR A 296 13.99 3.13 -8.89
N VAL A 297 13.44 3.74 -7.85
CA VAL A 297 12.77 5.06 -7.90
C VAL A 297 13.72 6.13 -7.38
N ALA A 298 13.71 7.31 -7.99
CA ALA A 298 14.60 8.44 -7.68
C ALA A 298 13.91 9.56 -6.89
N LEU A 299 13.05 9.18 -5.94
CA LEU A 299 12.51 10.09 -4.94
C LEU A 299 13.57 10.35 -3.87
N ASN A 300 13.83 11.63 -3.61
CA ASN A 300 14.75 12.10 -2.59
C ASN A 300 13.97 12.90 -1.53
N ASP A 301 13.80 12.28 -0.37
CA ASP A 301 13.12 12.82 0.82
C ASP A 301 14.07 13.56 1.77
N MET A 302 15.29 13.86 1.30
CA MET A 302 16.42 14.42 2.05
C MET A 302 17.07 13.48 3.09
N ALA A 303 16.48 12.31 3.36
CA ALA A 303 17.07 11.27 4.20
C ALA A 303 17.70 10.17 3.35
N GLU A 304 17.06 9.76 2.26
CA GLU A 304 17.56 8.85 1.25
C GLU A 304 17.27 9.33 -0.18
N GLY A 305 18.01 8.80 -1.15
CA GLY A 305 17.97 9.25 -2.54
C GLY A 305 17.34 8.26 -3.52
N GLY A 306 16.65 7.23 -3.01
CA GLY A 306 15.92 6.26 -3.82
C GLY A 306 16.03 4.82 -3.29
N TYR A 307 15.10 3.99 -3.74
CA TYR A 307 14.80 2.66 -3.21
C TYR A 307 14.14 1.81 -4.32
N ILE A 308 13.91 0.52 -4.07
CA ILE A 308 13.25 -0.37 -5.05
C ILE A 308 11.74 -0.24 -4.94
N SER A 309 11.04 -0.19 -6.08
CA SER A 309 9.59 -0.28 -6.12
C SER A 309 9.14 -1.34 -7.12
N ASP A 310 8.47 -2.38 -6.63
CA ASP A 310 7.77 -3.33 -7.51
C ASP A 310 6.36 -2.83 -7.88
N LEU A 311 5.85 -1.76 -7.23
CA LEU A 311 4.62 -1.06 -7.65
C LEU A 311 4.75 -0.53 -9.09
N TYR A 312 5.98 -0.24 -9.54
CA TYR A 312 6.27 0.10 -10.92
C TYR A 312 5.75 -0.93 -11.93
N TYR A 313 5.73 -2.22 -11.58
CA TYR A 313 5.23 -3.29 -12.45
C TYR A 313 3.70 -3.46 -12.37
N ALA A 314 3.06 -2.88 -11.35
CA ALA A 314 1.63 -2.97 -11.10
C ALA A 314 0.84 -1.80 -11.71
N ASP A 315 1.40 -0.59 -11.68
CA ASP A 315 0.82 0.61 -12.32
C ASP A 315 1.18 0.59 -13.82
N ILE A 316 0.22 0.27 -14.68
CA ILE A 316 0.38 0.14 -16.14
C ILE A 316 -0.20 1.36 -16.86
N TYR A 317 -1.31 1.89 -16.38
CA TYR A 317 -2.08 2.95 -17.01
C TYR A 317 -2.24 4.17 -16.10
N ASP A 318 -2.19 5.37 -16.69
CA ASP A 318 -2.64 6.59 -16.03
C ASP A 318 -4.16 6.74 -16.11
N GLY A 319 -4.74 7.68 -15.36
CA GLY A 319 -6.17 7.94 -15.36
C GLY A 319 -6.80 8.35 -16.71
N GLU A 320 -6.00 8.65 -17.73
CA GLU A 320 -6.48 8.87 -19.11
C GLU A 320 -6.38 7.60 -19.99
N GLY A 321 -5.82 6.52 -19.47
CA GLY A 321 -5.58 5.25 -20.15
C GLY A 321 -4.29 5.22 -20.97
N ASN A 322 -3.36 6.16 -20.76
CA ASN A 322 -2.04 6.11 -21.38
C ASN A 322 -1.10 5.24 -20.55
N PHE A 323 -0.04 4.71 -21.18
CA PHE A 323 0.95 3.91 -20.46
C PHE A 323 1.72 4.74 -19.43
N SER A 324 1.69 4.31 -18.16
CA SER A 324 2.36 4.94 -17.03
C SER A 324 3.86 4.63 -17.05
N THR A 325 4.64 5.52 -17.65
CA THR A 325 6.10 5.28 -17.84
C THR A 325 6.94 5.42 -16.57
N TRP A 326 6.42 6.17 -15.58
CA TRP A 326 7.17 6.70 -14.43
C TRP A 326 8.38 7.57 -14.81
N ASP A 327 8.53 8.01 -16.06
CA ASP A 327 9.57 8.95 -16.49
C ASP A 327 8.96 9.91 -17.52
N THR A 328 8.20 10.87 -16.99
CA THR A 328 7.42 11.82 -17.81
C THR A 328 8.29 12.80 -18.58
N ASN A 329 9.53 12.98 -18.15
CA ASN A 329 10.48 13.88 -18.78
C ASN A 329 11.48 13.16 -19.73
N ASN A 330 11.39 11.82 -19.79
CA ASN A 330 12.13 10.93 -20.67
C ASN A 330 13.65 11.06 -20.55
N ASN A 331 14.17 11.17 -19.31
CA ASN A 331 15.60 11.26 -19.04
C ASN A 331 16.25 9.95 -18.60
N GLY A 332 15.47 8.88 -18.45
CA GLY A 332 15.90 7.55 -18.01
C GLY A 332 16.03 7.41 -16.49
N ILE A 333 15.46 8.34 -15.72
CA ILE A 333 15.36 8.31 -14.26
C ILE A 333 13.87 8.24 -13.93
N PHE A 334 13.50 7.30 -13.07
CA PHE A 334 12.11 6.91 -12.88
C PHE A 334 11.60 7.33 -11.51
N GLY A 335 10.36 7.81 -11.46
CA GLY A 335 9.70 8.32 -10.26
C GLY A 335 10.53 9.40 -9.58
N GLU A 336 11.09 10.33 -10.36
CA GLU A 336 11.91 11.40 -9.80
C GLU A 336 11.05 12.30 -8.92
N TRP A 337 11.53 12.59 -7.73
CA TRP A 337 11.02 13.72 -6.95
C TRP A 337 12.13 14.28 -6.08
N SER A 338 12.54 15.52 -6.38
CA SER A 338 13.53 16.26 -5.61
C SER A 338 13.18 17.74 -5.54
N PHE A 339 14.01 18.53 -4.86
CA PHE A 339 13.89 20.00 -4.85
C PHE A 339 13.93 20.65 -6.25
N LYS A 340 14.43 19.94 -7.28
CA LYS A 340 14.54 20.48 -8.66
C LYS A 340 13.28 20.26 -9.49
N GLY A 341 12.40 19.36 -9.08
CA GLY A 341 11.26 18.92 -9.86
C GLY A 341 10.89 17.48 -9.56
N LYS A 342 9.80 17.03 -10.19
CA LYS A 342 9.28 15.68 -10.07
C LYS A 342 8.67 15.21 -11.37
N ASP A 343 8.65 13.90 -11.58
CA ASP A 343 7.74 13.28 -12.53
C ASP A 343 6.30 13.51 -12.09
N ARG A 344 5.40 13.66 -13.06
CA ARG A 344 4.00 14.03 -12.82
C ARG A 344 3.07 12.98 -13.39
N ASP A 345 1.79 13.11 -13.07
CA ASP A 345 0.72 12.34 -13.73
C ASP A 345 0.86 10.81 -13.57
N ILE A 346 1.60 10.35 -12.55
CA ILE A 346 1.62 8.97 -12.09
C ILE A 346 0.48 8.82 -11.09
N ASP A 347 -0.46 7.90 -11.33
CA ASP A 347 -1.58 7.69 -10.40
C ASP A 347 -1.31 6.63 -9.33
N PHE A 348 -0.36 5.72 -9.59
CA PHE A 348 0.12 4.64 -8.74
C PHE A 348 -0.88 3.52 -8.45
N VAL A 349 -2.09 3.57 -9.03
CA VAL A 349 -3.11 2.57 -8.72
C VAL A 349 -2.76 1.27 -9.46
N PRO A 350 -2.71 0.10 -8.78
CA PRO A 350 -2.41 -1.17 -9.44
C PRO A 350 -3.45 -1.53 -10.52
N ASP A 351 -3.00 -1.76 -11.76
CA ASP A 351 -3.74 -2.44 -12.83
C ASP A 351 -3.58 -3.98 -12.73
N VAL A 352 -2.50 -4.44 -12.11
CA VAL A 352 -2.27 -5.86 -11.78
C VAL A 352 -1.69 -6.00 -10.38
N TYR A 353 -1.97 -7.11 -9.72
CA TYR A 353 -1.42 -7.41 -8.40
C TYR A 353 -0.06 -8.09 -8.51
N VAL A 354 0.98 -7.42 -8.02
CA VAL A 354 2.38 -7.89 -8.13
C VAL A 354 2.86 -8.49 -6.81
N GLY A 355 3.55 -9.62 -6.89
CA GLY A 355 4.33 -10.17 -5.80
C GLY A 355 5.65 -10.75 -6.29
N ARG A 356 6.67 -10.79 -5.43
CA ARG A 356 8.01 -11.28 -5.77
C ARG A 356 8.46 -12.44 -4.89
N LEU A 357 8.89 -13.52 -5.53
CA LEU A 357 9.76 -14.53 -4.93
C LEU A 357 11.21 -14.13 -5.22
N ALA A 358 11.87 -13.45 -4.29
CA ALA A 358 13.22 -12.91 -4.46
C ALA A 358 14.32 -14.00 -4.40
N CYS A 359 14.05 -15.19 -4.92
CA CYS A 359 14.95 -16.35 -4.93
C CYS A 359 16.28 -16.01 -5.61
N ARG A 360 17.36 -16.53 -5.06
CA ARG A 360 18.73 -16.32 -5.57
C ARG A 360 19.40 -17.64 -5.96
N SER A 361 18.69 -18.75 -5.77
CA SER A 361 19.07 -20.07 -6.24
C SER A 361 17.84 -20.95 -6.49
N LEU A 362 18.04 -21.96 -7.34
CA LEU A 362 17.05 -23.00 -7.60
C LEU A 362 16.56 -23.71 -6.32
N LYS A 363 17.42 -23.86 -5.30
CA LYS A 363 17.03 -24.52 -4.04
C LYS A 363 16.06 -23.67 -3.21
N GLU A 364 16.26 -22.35 -3.20
CA GLU A 364 15.32 -21.42 -2.57
C GLU A 364 13.97 -21.47 -3.30
N LEU A 365 13.99 -21.44 -4.65
CA LEU A 365 12.78 -21.54 -5.47
C LEU A 365 11.96 -22.79 -5.16
N GLN A 366 12.60 -23.97 -5.21
CA GLN A 366 11.92 -25.23 -4.90
C GLN A 366 11.33 -25.22 -3.48
N THR A 367 12.05 -24.64 -2.52
CA THR A 367 11.59 -24.55 -1.13
C THR A 367 10.34 -23.68 -1.01
N VAL A 368 10.30 -22.52 -1.66
CA VAL A 368 9.13 -21.63 -1.58
C VAL A 368 7.94 -22.16 -2.37
N ILE A 369 8.15 -22.81 -3.51
CA ILE A 369 7.09 -23.50 -4.26
C ILE A 369 6.46 -24.59 -3.38
N ASP A 370 7.28 -25.43 -2.75
CA ASP A 370 6.77 -26.49 -1.85
C ASP A 370 5.95 -25.90 -0.70
N LYS A 371 6.38 -24.75 -0.15
CA LYS A 371 5.64 -24.03 0.91
C LYS A 371 4.30 -23.50 0.43
N ILE A 372 4.25 -22.84 -0.73
CA ILE A 372 3.01 -22.31 -1.33
C ILE A 372 2.00 -23.44 -1.55
N ILE A 373 2.42 -24.50 -2.24
CA ILE A 373 1.57 -25.66 -2.53
C ILE A 373 1.09 -26.32 -1.22
N THR A 374 1.97 -26.48 -0.23
CA THR A 374 1.58 -27.09 1.06
C THR A 374 0.60 -26.21 1.81
N TYR A 375 0.84 -24.90 1.84
CA TYR A 375 -0.01 -23.94 2.52
C TYR A 375 -1.43 -23.96 1.90
N GLU A 376 -1.52 -23.77 0.60
CA GLU A 376 -2.80 -23.68 -0.10
C GLU A 376 -3.62 -24.97 -0.03
N ASN A 377 -2.98 -26.14 0.07
CA ASN A 377 -3.68 -27.43 0.19
C ASN A 377 -4.07 -27.84 1.62
N THR A 378 -3.47 -27.26 2.67
CA THR A 378 -3.55 -27.85 4.02
C THR A 378 -4.01 -26.90 5.12
N VAL A 379 -4.01 -25.58 4.89
CA VAL A 379 -4.32 -24.59 5.92
C VAL A 379 -5.82 -24.41 6.17
N TYR A 380 -6.67 -24.72 5.20
CA TYR A 380 -8.10 -24.49 5.36
C TYR A 380 -8.66 -25.23 6.59
N GLY A 381 -9.35 -24.47 7.44
CA GLY A 381 -9.93 -24.96 8.70
C GLY A 381 -8.93 -25.27 9.83
N GLN A 382 -7.64 -24.94 9.67
CA GLN A 382 -6.65 -25.15 10.73
C GLN A 382 -6.75 -24.10 11.84
N GLN A 383 -6.87 -24.54 13.10
CA GLN A 383 -7.02 -23.64 14.25
C GLN A 383 -5.86 -22.67 14.48
N TRP A 384 -4.65 -22.99 14.01
CA TRP A 384 -3.52 -22.08 14.16
C TRP A 384 -3.63 -20.86 13.25
N PHE A 385 -4.39 -20.97 12.15
CA PHE A 385 -4.58 -19.88 11.20
C PHE A 385 -5.39 -18.74 11.84
N ASN A 386 -6.43 -19.04 12.61
CA ASN A 386 -7.24 -18.06 13.35
C ASN A 386 -6.53 -17.46 14.58
N LYS A 387 -5.21 -17.27 14.50
CA LYS A 387 -4.40 -16.62 15.53
C LYS A 387 -3.55 -15.52 14.93
N MET A 388 -3.40 -14.43 15.67
CA MET A 388 -2.59 -13.28 15.30
C MET A 388 -1.53 -13.00 16.37
N LEU A 389 -0.26 -12.85 15.97
CA LEU A 389 0.81 -12.42 16.88
C LEU A 389 1.06 -10.92 16.70
N LEU A 390 0.95 -10.17 17.78
CA LEU A 390 1.20 -8.73 17.84
C LEU A 390 2.52 -8.48 18.56
N VAL A 391 3.47 -7.80 17.93
CA VAL A 391 4.76 -7.46 18.54
C VAL A 391 5.00 -5.97 18.38
N GLY A 392 5.23 -5.28 19.50
CA GLY A 392 5.38 -3.83 19.50
C GLY A 392 5.99 -3.31 20.80
N GLY A 393 6.43 -2.07 20.76
CA GLY A 393 6.97 -1.35 21.90
C GLY A 393 6.94 0.16 21.63
N ASP A 394 7.88 0.87 22.23
CA ASP A 394 8.06 2.30 22.01
C ASP A 394 8.92 2.54 20.77
N THR A 395 8.40 3.31 19.82
CA THR A 395 9.03 3.52 18.51
C THR A 395 9.66 4.90 18.42
N PHE A 396 9.15 5.89 19.15
CA PHE A 396 9.66 7.25 19.06
C PHE A 396 9.81 7.87 20.45
N ASP A 397 10.95 8.54 20.68
CA ASP A 397 11.07 9.44 21.82
C ASP A 397 10.09 10.63 21.64
N ASP A 398 8.95 10.51 22.31
CA ASP A 398 7.82 11.41 22.19
C ASP A 398 7.33 11.91 23.58
N ARG A 399 6.61 13.03 23.57
CA ARG A 399 6.19 13.73 24.80
C ARG A 399 5.13 12.96 25.62
N ASP A 400 4.28 12.19 24.93
CA ASP A 400 3.12 11.49 25.46
C ASP A 400 3.44 10.03 25.83
N LYS A 401 4.66 9.57 25.47
CA LYS A 401 5.26 8.29 25.89
C LYS A 401 4.42 7.12 25.44
N ILE A 402 4.03 7.18 24.17
CA ILE A 402 3.14 6.22 23.55
C ILE A 402 3.99 5.06 23.05
N CYS A 403 3.55 3.83 23.29
CA CYS A 403 4.15 2.70 22.61
C CYS A 403 3.49 2.56 21.24
N GLU A 404 3.90 3.33 20.22
CA GLU A 404 3.19 3.38 18.93
C GLU A 404 3.03 1.99 18.33
N GLY A 405 4.06 1.15 18.40
CA GLY A 405 3.99 -0.21 17.86
C GLY A 405 2.98 -1.10 18.57
N GLU A 406 2.76 -0.90 19.87
CA GLU A 406 1.70 -1.60 20.60
C GLU A 406 0.32 -1.06 20.23
N VAL A 407 0.19 0.27 20.05
CA VAL A 407 -1.07 0.92 19.65
C VAL A 407 -1.51 0.47 18.27
N SER A 408 -0.61 0.51 17.28
CA SER A 408 -0.93 0.14 15.89
C SER A 408 -1.32 -1.32 15.77
N THR A 409 -0.48 -2.24 16.27
CA THR A 409 -0.77 -3.67 16.17
C THR A 409 -2.05 -4.07 16.89
N LEU A 410 -2.35 -3.41 18.02
CA LEU A 410 -3.60 -3.59 18.75
C LEU A 410 -4.80 -3.06 17.97
N TRP A 411 -4.67 -1.88 17.36
CA TRP A 411 -5.72 -1.27 16.53
C TRP A 411 -6.09 -2.17 15.35
N PHE A 412 -5.10 -2.69 14.61
CA PHE A 412 -5.34 -3.59 13.47
C PHE A 412 -6.16 -4.82 13.90
N TYR A 413 -5.82 -5.39 15.05
CA TYR A 413 -6.54 -6.54 15.60
C TYR A 413 -7.96 -6.17 16.05
N GLU A 414 -8.10 -5.17 16.91
CA GLU A 414 -9.38 -4.83 17.57
C GLU A 414 -10.40 -4.29 16.58
N THR A 415 -9.95 -3.58 15.54
CA THR A 415 -10.83 -2.95 14.56
C THR A 415 -11.27 -3.92 13.45
N TYR A 416 -10.41 -4.85 13.04
CA TYR A 416 -10.66 -5.65 11.83
C TYR A 416 -10.62 -7.17 12.00
N MET A 417 -9.92 -7.69 13.01
CA MET A 417 -9.60 -9.12 13.06
C MET A 417 -10.24 -9.85 14.25
N ALA A 418 -10.65 -9.13 15.30
CA ALA A 418 -11.07 -9.70 16.59
C ALA A 418 -12.30 -10.63 16.51
N ASP A 419 -13.11 -10.52 15.47
CA ASP A 419 -14.28 -11.39 15.26
C ASP A 419 -13.87 -12.82 14.83
N GLU A 420 -12.73 -12.99 14.17
CA GLU A 420 -12.29 -14.27 13.60
C GLU A 420 -10.95 -14.78 14.14
N PHE A 421 -10.17 -13.95 14.82
CA PHE A 421 -8.81 -14.25 15.27
C PHE A 421 -8.65 -14.13 16.78
N GLU A 422 -7.82 -15.01 17.36
CA GLU A 422 -7.30 -14.87 18.73
C GLU A 422 -5.94 -14.17 18.70
N LYS A 423 -5.75 -13.09 19.48
CA LYS A 423 -4.43 -12.46 19.61
C LYS A 423 -3.52 -13.13 20.65
N THR A 424 -2.21 -13.11 20.36
CA THR A 424 -1.13 -13.19 21.33
C THR A 424 -0.31 -11.92 21.20
N SER A 425 -0.09 -11.19 22.30
CA SER A 425 0.72 -9.97 22.30
C SER A 425 2.08 -10.20 22.95
N LEU A 426 3.12 -9.64 22.35
CA LEU A 426 4.46 -9.47 22.92
C LEU A 426 4.79 -7.98 22.95
N PHE A 427 4.45 -7.36 24.07
CA PHE A 427 4.56 -5.94 24.32
C PHE A 427 5.64 -5.64 25.36
N VAL A 428 6.21 -4.44 25.27
CA VAL A 428 7.21 -3.98 26.23
C VAL A 428 6.53 -3.40 27.47
N SER A 429 5.39 -2.73 27.28
CA SER A 429 4.64 -2.06 28.36
C SER A 429 4.13 -3.02 29.44
N ASP A 430 3.83 -4.28 29.08
CA ASP A 430 3.41 -5.33 30.00
C ASP A 430 4.53 -6.36 30.31
N GLY A 431 5.69 -6.18 29.67
CA GLY A 431 6.88 -7.02 29.84
C GLY A 431 6.80 -8.39 29.16
N THR A 432 5.75 -8.71 28.40
CA THR A 432 5.63 -10.00 27.71
C THR A 432 6.74 -10.22 26.68
N LEU A 433 7.21 -9.15 26.03
CA LEU A 433 8.37 -9.19 25.13
C LEU A 433 9.70 -9.34 25.90
N THR A 434 9.81 -8.71 27.06
CA THR A 434 11.07 -8.47 27.81
C THR A 434 11.15 -9.25 29.13
N PHE A 435 10.61 -10.47 29.18
CA PHE A 435 10.68 -11.38 30.35
C PHE A 435 10.14 -10.78 31.67
N GLY A 436 9.06 -10.02 31.58
CA GLY A 436 8.41 -9.34 32.70
C GLY A 436 9.13 -8.05 33.14
N LYS A 437 10.00 -7.48 32.32
CA LYS A 437 10.68 -6.20 32.60
C LYS A 437 10.05 -5.06 31.80
N THR A 438 9.44 -4.11 32.48
CA THR A 438 8.85 -2.92 31.84
C THR A 438 9.77 -1.71 31.89
N GLU A 439 10.73 -1.70 32.82
CA GLU A 439 11.77 -0.67 32.94
C GLU A 439 13.01 -1.03 32.11
N PRO A 440 13.80 -0.03 31.66
CA PRO A 440 15.00 -0.26 30.85
C PRO A 440 15.93 -1.32 31.42
N ASN A 441 16.14 -2.37 30.63
CA ASN A 441 17.00 -3.46 31.02
C ASN A 441 17.73 -4.01 29.79
N GLU A 442 19.01 -3.66 29.66
CA GLU A 442 19.85 -4.03 28.52
C GLU A 442 19.89 -5.54 28.28
N LEU A 443 19.94 -6.35 29.33
CA LEU A 443 19.97 -7.81 29.19
C LEU A 443 18.63 -8.36 28.69
N ALA A 444 17.51 -7.89 29.27
CA ALA A 444 16.18 -8.33 28.86
C ALA A 444 15.87 -7.87 27.42
N GLY A 445 16.18 -6.62 27.08
CA GLY A 445 16.00 -6.08 25.73
C GLY A 445 16.86 -6.82 24.70
N ARG A 446 18.14 -7.05 24.98
CA ARG A 446 19.05 -7.79 24.09
C ARG A 446 18.58 -9.21 23.78
N PHE A 447 17.90 -9.88 24.72
CA PHE A 447 17.44 -11.26 24.60
C PHE A 447 15.93 -11.41 24.36
N ALA A 448 15.18 -10.31 24.19
CA ALA A 448 13.73 -10.32 24.01
C ALA A 448 13.28 -11.18 22.83
N TRP A 449 14.11 -11.25 21.79
CA TRP A 449 13.94 -12.12 20.62
C TRP A 449 13.66 -13.59 20.95
N ILE A 450 14.11 -14.10 22.11
CA ILE A 450 13.81 -15.48 22.54
C ILE A 450 12.30 -15.65 22.78
N ASN A 451 11.62 -14.65 23.37
CA ASN A 451 10.17 -14.69 23.55
C ASN A 451 9.46 -14.64 22.20
N VAL A 452 9.98 -13.86 21.25
CA VAL A 452 9.48 -13.81 19.88
C VAL A 452 9.61 -15.17 19.19
N ILE A 453 10.79 -15.80 19.20
CA ILE A 453 11.00 -17.16 18.66
C ILE A 453 10.04 -18.17 19.29
N LYS A 454 9.88 -18.12 20.62
CA LYS A 454 9.02 -19.03 21.38
C LYS A 454 7.53 -18.84 21.03
N ALA A 455 7.06 -17.60 20.93
CA ALA A 455 5.68 -17.30 20.57
C ALA A 455 5.44 -17.68 19.11
N TYR A 456 6.18 -17.08 18.18
CA TYR A 456 6.05 -17.28 16.73
C TYR A 456 6.04 -18.77 16.35
N SER A 457 6.91 -19.58 16.98
CA SER A 457 6.99 -21.03 16.72
C SER A 457 5.70 -21.82 17.03
N GLN A 458 4.70 -21.23 17.69
CA GLN A 458 3.41 -21.87 17.97
C GLN A 458 2.51 -21.95 16.71
N GLY A 459 2.71 -21.03 15.76
CA GLY A 459 1.96 -20.88 14.52
C GLY A 459 0.78 -19.91 14.63
N PHE A 460 0.66 -19.04 13.63
CA PHE A 460 -0.32 -17.95 13.51
C PHE A 460 -0.71 -17.80 12.03
N GLY A 461 -1.91 -17.33 11.73
CA GLY A 461 -2.27 -16.92 10.36
C GLY A 461 -1.66 -15.57 10.00
N PHE A 462 -1.62 -14.65 10.97
CA PHE A 462 -1.00 -13.33 10.81
C PHE A 462 0.03 -13.04 11.91
N VAL A 463 1.09 -12.37 11.54
CA VAL A 463 2.09 -11.83 12.47
C VAL A 463 2.34 -10.37 12.11
N VAL A 464 2.29 -9.49 13.11
CA VAL A 464 2.51 -8.05 12.91
C VAL A 464 3.54 -7.53 13.86
N PHE A 465 4.53 -6.85 13.29
CA PHE A 465 5.62 -6.21 14.01
C PHE A 465 5.57 -4.73 13.65
N ASP A 466 5.47 -3.84 14.64
CA ASP A 466 5.51 -2.39 14.41
C ASP A 466 6.53 -1.73 15.35
N GLY A 467 7.54 -1.09 14.74
CA GLY A 467 8.71 -0.53 15.41
C GLY A 467 9.80 -0.14 14.41
N HIS A 468 11.06 -0.35 14.79
CA HIS A 468 12.21 -0.07 13.93
C HIS A 468 12.63 -1.28 13.10
N GLY A 469 13.02 -1.01 11.86
CA GLY A 469 13.49 -2.00 10.92
C GLY A 469 14.88 -1.70 10.38
N SER A 470 15.53 -2.76 9.92
CA SER A 470 16.68 -2.75 9.02
C SER A 470 16.63 -4.02 8.17
N PRO A 471 17.45 -4.15 7.12
CA PRO A 471 17.53 -5.40 6.38
C PRO A 471 17.98 -6.58 7.26
N THR A 472 18.60 -6.31 8.41
CA THR A 472 19.13 -7.35 9.29
C THR A 472 18.16 -7.76 10.41
N ALA A 473 17.37 -6.82 10.90
CA ALA A 473 16.77 -6.90 12.23
C ALA A 473 15.54 -6.01 12.35
N TRP A 474 14.62 -6.46 13.20
CA TRP A 474 13.57 -5.63 13.76
C TRP A 474 13.81 -5.42 15.26
N ALA A 475 13.58 -4.22 15.75
CA ALA A 475 13.73 -3.86 17.15
C ALA A 475 12.76 -2.74 17.56
N THR A 476 12.65 -2.52 18.87
CA THR A 476 11.86 -1.44 19.48
C THR A 476 12.57 -0.98 20.76
N HIS A 477 11.94 -0.10 21.54
CA HIS A 477 12.46 0.41 22.80
C HIS A 477 11.57 0.10 24.00
N PHE A 478 12.16 0.28 25.19
CA PHE A 478 11.37 0.37 26.41
C PHE A 478 10.56 1.65 26.41
N LYS A 479 9.35 1.57 26.97
CA LYS A 479 8.47 2.73 27.14
C LYS A 479 9.20 3.90 27.79
N ASP A 480 9.09 5.09 27.24
CA ASP A 480 9.73 6.35 27.69
C ASP A 480 11.27 6.35 27.55
N HIS A 481 11.81 5.41 26.76
CA HIS A 481 13.25 5.21 26.56
C HIS A 481 13.56 4.85 25.11
N ALA A 482 12.98 5.62 24.18
CA ALA A 482 13.05 5.42 22.74
C ALA A 482 14.06 6.33 22.02
N SER A 483 15.15 6.72 22.70
CA SER A 483 16.28 7.37 22.05
C SER A 483 17.31 6.35 21.56
N HIS A 484 18.10 6.71 20.55
CA HIS A 484 19.16 5.83 20.02
C HIS A 484 20.17 5.34 21.08
N ASN A 485 20.36 6.10 22.17
CA ASN A 485 21.29 5.77 23.24
C ASN A 485 20.67 4.92 24.35
N ASP A 486 19.35 4.70 24.31
CA ASP A 486 18.65 3.88 25.28
C ASP A 486 18.77 2.39 24.97
N PRO A 487 18.48 1.51 25.95
CA PRO A 487 18.51 0.07 25.74
C PRO A 487 17.51 -0.38 24.67
N TRP A 488 18.04 -0.94 23.58
CA TRP A 488 17.26 -1.57 22.53
C TRP A 488 16.60 -2.87 23.00
N VAL A 489 15.36 -3.09 22.54
CA VAL A 489 14.60 -4.34 22.68
C VAL A 489 14.62 -5.05 21.33
N ASN A 490 15.48 -6.07 21.21
CA ASN A 490 15.67 -6.79 19.96
C ASN A 490 14.55 -7.81 19.74
N GLY A 491 13.84 -7.71 18.62
CA GLY A 491 12.95 -8.76 18.13
C GLY A 491 13.67 -9.73 17.20
N LEU A 492 13.09 -10.04 16.04
CA LEU A 492 13.73 -10.99 15.12
C LEU A 492 14.94 -10.37 14.39
N MET A 493 15.91 -11.22 14.08
CA MET A 493 17.10 -10.89 13.30
C MET A 493 17.39 -12.04 12.35
N THR A 494 17.99 -11.75 11.19
CA THR A 494 18.34 -12.79 10.19
C THR A 494 19.25 -13.89 10.73
N TYR A 495 19.90 -13.70 11.89
CA TYR A 495 20.74 -14.71 12.55
C TYR A 495 20.01 -15.56 13.59
N ASN A 496 18.85 -15.12 14.09
CA ASN A 496 18.08 -15.86 15.10
C ASN A 496 16.84 -16.55 14.52
N MET A 497 16.39 -16.15 13.33
CA MET A 497 15.24 -16.74 12.63
C MET A 497 15.41 -18.25 12.34
N ASP A 498 16.64 -18.74 12.17
CA ASP A 498 16.92 -20.17 12.02
C ASP A 498 16.42 -21.03 13.20
N LEU A 499 16.23 -20.42 14.37
CA LEU A 499 15.70 -21.06 15.58
C LEU A 499 14.16 -21.20 15.58
N LEU A 500 13.47 -20.62 14.61
CA LEU A 500 12.03 -20.81 14.44
C LEU A 500 11.70 -22.29 14.20
N SER A 501 10.55 -22.72 14.72
CA SER A 501 10.10 -24.11 14.68
C SER A 501 8.60 -24.26 14.38
N ASN A 502 8.00 -23.27 13.71
CA ASN A 502 6.59 -23.26 13.33
C ASN A 502 6.21 -24.29 12.25
N GLY A 503 7.17 -24.98 11.62
CA GLY A 503 6.86 -25.98 10.59
C GLY A 503 6.13 -25.34 9.41
N ASP A 504 5.08 -26.00 8.95
CA ASP A 504 4.20 -25.52 7.87
C ASP A 504 3.12 -24.53 8.35
N LYS A 505 3.18 -24.07 9.61
CA LYS A 505 2.29 -23.01 10.14
C LYS A 505 2.84 -21.64 9.77
N LEU A 506 2.71 -21.29 8.50
CA LEU A 506 3.38 -20.15 7.88
C LEU A 506 2.45 -18.93 7.85
N PRO A 507 2.65 -17.89 8.69
CA PRO A 507 1.82 -16.69 8.66
C PRO A 507 2.11 -15.82 7.43
N VAL A 508 1.14 -14.97 7.09
CA VAL A 508 1.40 -13.70 6.38
C VAL A 508 1.92 -12.70 7.42
N MET A 509 3.04 -12.06 7.14
CA MET A 509 3.69 -11.15 8.10
C MET A 509 3.72 -9.71 7.57
N VAL A 510 3.16 -8.77 8.34
CA VAL A 510 3.21 -7.32 8.07
C VAL A 510 4.26 -6.71 8.99
N ILE A 511 5.19 -5.93 8.42
CA ILE A 511 6.40 -5.47 9.12
C ILE A 511 6.53 -3.96 8.99
N GLY A 512 6.11 -3.25 10.03
CA GLY A 512 6.43 -1.85 10.27
C GLY A 512 7.91 -1.67 10.62
N GLY A 513 8.48 -0.62 10.04
CA GLY A 513 9.89 -0.26 10.18
C GLY A 513 10.61 -0.08 8.85
N CYS A 514 11.81 0.51 8.89
CA CYS A 514 12.58 0.80 7.68
C CYS A 514 13.29 -0.43 7.08
N HIS A 515 13.47 -0.44 5.76
CA HIS A 515 14.41 -1.29 5.02
C HIS A 515 14.31 -2.80 5.26
N ASN A 516 13.26 -3.28 5.93
CA ASN A 516 13.11 -4.69 6.29
C ASN A 516 12.98 -5.56 5.03
N SER A 517 12.53 -4.96 3.93
CA SER A 517 12.40 -5.56 2.60
C SER A 517 13.45 -5.06 1.60
N GLU A 518 14.59 -4.47 2.02
CA GLU A 518 15.66 -4.02 1.09
C GLU A 518 16.39 -5.21 0.43
N PHE A 519 15.79 -5.85 -0.58
CA PHE A 519 16.28 -7.12 -1.13
C PHE A 519 17.43 -6.98 -2.16
N ASN A 520 17.99 -5.78 -2.33
CA ASN A 520 19.22 -5.51 -3.10
C ASN A 520 20.52 -5.65 -2.30
N ILE A 521 20.45 -6.11 -1.05
CA ILE A 521 21.62 -6.30 -0.20
C ILE A 521 22.27 -7.70 -0.31
N SER A 522 23.47 -7.83 0.24
CA SER A 522 24.31 -9.03 0.27
C SER A 522 25.32 -8.96 1.41
N LEU A 523 25.99 -10.09 1.68
CA LEU A 523 26.78 -10.32 2.90
C LEU A 523 27.78 -9.20 3.24
N LEU A 524 28.42 -8.57 2.24
CA LEU A 524 29.46 -7.57 2.43
C LEU A 524 28.95 -6.12 2.44
N ASP A 525 27.64 -5.90 2.30
CA ASP A 525 27.09 -4.56 2.11
C ASP A 525 27.11 -3.71 3.36
N PHE A 526 27.19 -4.31 4.55
CA PHE A 526 27.38 -3.59 5.81
C PHE A 526 28.63 -2.69 5.85
N MET A 527 29.56 -2.85 4.89
CA MET A 527 30.70 -1.95 4.75
C MET A 527 30.36 -0.64 4.04
N ASN A 528 29.26 -0.58 3.27
CA ASN A 528 28.90 0.54 2.40
C ASN A 528 27.43 1.00 2.55
N ASN A 529 26.55 0.16 3.10
CA ASN A 529 25.15 0.44 3.38
C ASN A 529 25.00 0.87 4.85
N GLU A 530 24.60 2.11 5.06
CA GLU A 530 24.39 2.69 6.40
C GLU A 530 23.21 2.08 7.18
N TRP A 531 22.31 1.37 6.49
CA TRP A 531 21.14 0.70 7.08
C TRP A 531 21.42 -0.75 7.48
N THR A 532 22.58 -1.31 7.11
CA THR A 532 23.01 -2.65 7.56
C THR A 532 24.18 -2.56 8.52
N TYR A 533 23.94 -2.89 9.79
CA TYR A 533 24.93 -2.68 10.86
C TYR A 533 25.88 -3.87 11.08
N GLN A 534 25.67 -4.97 10.37
CA GLN A 534 26.44 -6.21 10.48
C GLN A 534 26.30 -7.08 9.20
N PRO A 535 27.15 -8.11 8.99
CA PRO A 535 27.19 -8.90 7.75
C PRO A 535 25.88 -9.57 7.35
N THR A 536 25.07 -8.92 6.52
CA THR A 536 23.69 -9.35 6.26
C THR A 536 23.61 -9.95 4.86
N TYR A 537 23.39 -11.25 4.77
CA TYR A 537 23.38 -11.95 3.48
C TYR A 537 22.14 -11.60 2.64
N GLU A 538 21.05 -11.18 3.27
CA GLU A 538 19.74 -10.95 2.66
C GLU A 538 18.82 -10.18 3.61
N CYS A 539 17.81 -9.49 3.09
CA CYS A 539 16.89 -8.72 3.91
C CYS A 539 16.02 -9.62 4.82
N PHE A 540 15.53 -9.03 5.91
CA PHE A 540 14.69 -9.65 6.92
C PHE A 540 13.47 -10.32 6.28
N SER A 541 12.76 -9.58 5.43
CA SER A 541 11.48 -9.99 4.86
C SER A 541 11.61 -11.17 3.89
N TRP A 542 12.64 -11.20 3.06
CA TRP A 542 12.86 -12.35 2.18
C TRP A 542 13.48 -13.54 2.92
N HIS A 543 14.37 -13.28 3.89
CA HIS A 543 14.98 -14.36 4.66
C HIS A 543 13.93 -15.23 5.36
N ILE A 544 12.94 -14.62 6.03
CA ILE A 544 11.89 -15.38 6.72
C ILE A 544 10.96 -16.15 5.77
N VAL A 545 10.76 -15.67 4.54
CA VAL A 545 9.95 -16.35 3.52
C VAL A 545 10.69 -17.55 2.92
N LYS A 546 11.98 -17.45 2.64
CA LYS A 546 12.71 -18.54 1.95
C LYS A 546 13.07 -19.74 2.83
N MET A 547 12.96 -19.64 4.16
CA MET A 547 13.40 -20.71 5.06
C MET A 547 12.60 -22.00 4.83
N ALA A 548 13.30 -23.14 4.79
CA ALA A 548 12.70 -24.46 4.66
C ALA A 548 12.01 -24.90 5.95
N ASN A 549 10.75 -25.37 5.85
CA ASN A 549 9.94 -25.93 6.93
C ASN A 549 9.75 -25.00 8.14
N LYS A 550 9.77 -23.67 7.94
CA LYS A 550 9.55 -22.64 8.96
C LYS A 550 9.39 -21.25 8.31
N GLY A 551 9.22 -20.24 9.15
CA GLY A 551 9.23 -18.84 8.72
C GLY A 551 7.86 -18.33 8.36
N ALA A 552 7.73 -17.60 7.26
CA ALA A 552 6.47 -16.99 6.79
C ALA A 552 6.09 -17.55 5.41
N ILE A 553 4.83 -17.37 5.01
CA ILE A 553 4.39 -17.67 3.63
C ILE A 553 4.63 -16.46 2.71
N ALA A 554 4.48 -15.26 3.26
CA ALA A 554 4.73 -13.99 2.60
C ALA A 554 5.03 -12.89 3.62
N THR A 555 5.66 -11.81 3.16
CA THR A 555 5.92 -10.60 3.94
C THR A 555 5.49 -9.35 3.20
N LEU A 556 5.02 -8.35 3.95
CA LEU A 556 4.77 -6.99 3.48
C LEU A 556 5.64 -6.03 4.29
N GLY A 557 6.34 -5.12 3.62
CA GLY A 557 7.20 -4.16 4.30
C GLY A 557 8.06 -3.32 3.34
N ASN A 558 8.89 -2.46 3.90
CA ASN A 558 9.51 -1.34 3.18
C ASN A 558 10.87 -1.70 2.59
N THR A 559 11.08 -1.40 1.30
CA THR A 559 12.40 -1.49 0.63
C THR A 559 13.33 -0.34 1.01
N GLY A 560 12.77 0.81 1.41
CA GLY A 560 13.48 2.02 1.82
C GLY A 560 13.13 2.47 3.24
N LEU A 561 13.29 3.77 3.49
CA LEU A 561 13.06 4.41 4.78
C LEU A 561 11.56 4.60 5.09
N GLY A 562 10.96 3.65 5.80
CA GLY A 562 9.60 3.80 6.34
C GLY A 562 9.40 5.02 7.25
N TYR A 563 8.20 5.60 7.21
CA TYR A 563 7.78 6.71 8.06
C TYR A 563 6.52 6.39 8.86
N GLY A 564 6.43 6.93 10.06
CA GLY A 564 5.25 6.86 10.92
C GLY A 564 5.00 8.17 11.67
N TYR A 565 3.85 8.27 12.31
CA TYR A 565 3.51 9.42 13.14
C TYR A 565 3.85 9.16 14.61
N ALA A 566 4.26 10.19 15.34
CA ALA A 566 4.81 10.07 16.68
C ALA A 566 4.22 11.10 17.65
N GLY A 567 3.95 10.65 18.87
CA GLY A 567 3.33 11.44 19.93
C GLY A 567 1.91 11.91 19.59
N GLY A 568 1.11 12.24 20.60
CA GLY A 568 -0.33 12.42 20.45
C GLY A 568 -1.02 11.07 20.26
N TYR A 569 -1.92 10.68 21.16
CA TYR A 569 -2.69 9.45 20.94
C TYR A 569 -3.66 9.62 19.79
N ASP A 570 -4.36 10.76 19.79
CA ASP A 570 -5.35 11.19 18.81
C ASP A 570 -5.35 12.72 18.89
N ASP A 571 -4.47 13.37 18.12
CA ASP A 571 -4.27 14.82 18.21
C ASP A 571 -5.36 15.63 17.53
N ASN A 572 -6.00 15.09 16.50
CA ASN A 572 -7.13 15.73 15.85
C ASN A 572 -8.48 15.43 16.53
N GLY A 573 -8.56 14.46 17.44
CA GLY A 573 -9.75 14.09 18.20
C GLY A 573 -10.77 13.27 17.39
N ASN A 574 -10.35 12.62 16.30
CA ASN A 574 -11.24 11.89 15.39
C ASN A 574 -11.56 10.45 15.87
N GLY A 575 -10.93 9.99 16.95
CA GLY A 575 -11.10 8.65 17.52
C GLY A 575 -10.21 7.58 16.90
N MET A 576 -9.33 7.92 15.96
CA MET A 576 -8.31 7.07 15.37
C MET A 576 -6.93 7.44 15.91
N PRO A 577 -6.09 6.47 16.30
CA PRO A 577 -4.77 6.82 16.78
C PRO A 577 -3.88 7.43 15.68
N ASP A 578 -3.14 8.49 15.99
CA ASP A 578 -2.22 9.14 15.05
C ASP A 578 -1.22 8.13 14.44
N ALA A 579 -0.81 7.13 15.24
CA ALA A 579 0.12 6.07 14.84
C ALA A 579 -0.39 5.20 13.68
N VAL A 580 -1.70 5.15 13.42
CA VAL A 580 -2.32 4.40 12.32
C VAL A 580 -3.03 5.28 11.29
N GLU A 581 -3.11 6.59 11.53
CA GLU A 581 -3.84 7.51 10.64
C GLU A 581 -3.03 7.88 9.39
N PHE A 582 -1.71 7.89 9.47
CA PHE A 582 -0.83 8.37 8.40
C PHE A 582 0.30 7.38 8.05
N ASN A 583 0.84 7.49 6.83
CA ASN A 583 2.05 6.80 6.35
C ASN A 583 2.05 5.29 6.65
N GLY A 584 3.15 4.75 7.20
CA GLY A 584 3.34 3.32 7.43
C GLY A 584 2.21 2.69 8.23
N GLY A 585 1.74 3.38 9.29
CA GLY A 585 0.62 2.91 10.09
C GLY A 585 -0.69 2.79 9.30
N TYR A 586 -0.95 3.74 8.38
CA TYR A 586 -2.16 3.73 7.57
C TYR A 586 -2.13 2.65 6.49
N ILE A 587 -1.01 2.47 5.77
CA ILE A 587 -0.95 1.41 4.75
C ILE A 587 -1.10 0.01 5.37
N GLU A 588 -0.55 -0.20 6.57
CA GLU A 588 -0.73 -1.44 7.34
C GLU A 588 -2.18 -1.61 7.84
N ASP A 589 -2.80 -0.54 8.34
CA ASP A 589 -4.22 -0.49 8.70
C ASP A 589 -5.11 -0.89 7.51
N ARG A 590 -4.82 -0.36 6.31
CA ARG A 590 -5.58 -0.67 5.08
C ARG A 590 -5.44 -2.13 4.66
N PHE A 591 -4.30 -2.78 4.91
CA PHE A 591 -4.15 -4.22 4.65
C PHE A 591 -5.11 -5.06 5.49
N PHE A 592 -5.19 -4.79 6.80
CA PHE A 592 -6.09 -5.51 7.69
C PHE A 592 -7.56 -5.15 7.44
N ASN A 593 -7.85 -3.91 7.04
CA ASN A 593 -9.18 -3.53 6.58
C ASN A 593 -9.60 -4.32 5.33
N ALA A 594 -8.70 -4.44 4.34
CA ALA A 594 -8.96 -5.20 3.12
C ALA A 594 -9.29 -6.67 3.41
N TYR A 595 -8.52 -7.32 4.28
CA TYR A 595 -8.77 -8.70 4.68
C TYR A 595 -10.03 -8.83 5.56
N GLY A 596 -10.03 -8.18 6.73
CA GLY A 596 -11.01 -8.43 7.79
C GLY A 596 -12.39 -7.80 7.56
N ILE A 597 -12.47 -6.71 6.77
CA ILE A 597 -13.74 -5.99 6.53
C ILE A 597 -14.21 -6.12 5.08
N LYS A 598 -13.30 -5.97 4.11
CA LYS A 598 -13.65 -6.06 2.68
C LYS A 598 -13.67 -7.49 2.14
N GLY A 599 -13.22 -8.47 2.94
CA GLY A 599 -13.25 -9.88 2.59
C GLY A 599 -12.26 -10.27 1.49
N LYS A 600 -11.17 -9.51 1.33
CA LYS A 600 -10.11 -9.81 0.36
C LYS A 600 -9.20 -10.90 0.91
N ASP A 601 -9.35 -12.11 0.38
CA ASP A 601 -8.65 -13.31 0.86
C ASP A 601 -7.65 -13.89 -0.15
N ILE A 602 -7.41 -13.22 -1.28
CA ILE A 602 -6.26 -13.42 -2.16
C ILE A 602 -5.21 -12.37 -1.82
N LEU A 603 -3.96 -12.79 -1.60
CA LEU A 603 -2.92 -11.94 -1.02
C LEU A 603 -2.60 -10.68 -1.84
N GLY A 604 -2.53 -10.82 -3.17
CA GLY A 604 -2.33 -9.71 -4.10
C GLY A 604 -3.51 -8.74 -4.10
N GLU A 605 -4.74 -9.23 -4.03
CA GLU A 605 -5.93 -8.37 -3.90
C GLU A 605 -5.92 -7.60 -2.57
N THR A 606 -5.55 -8.24 -1.46
CA THR A 606 -5.43 -7.59 -0.16
C THR A 606 -4.39 -6.47 -0.20
N TRP A 607 -3.22 -6.72 -0.78
CA TRP A 607 -2.16 -5.72 -0.97
C TRP A 607 -2.61 -4.58 -1.89
N GLY A 608 -3.13 -4.89 -3.07
CA GLY A 608 -3.55 -3.87 -4.04
C GLY A 608 -4.72 -3.02 -3.56
N THR A 609 -5.65 -3.61 -2.80
CA THR A 609 -6.73 -2.88 -2.13
C THR A 609 -6.16 -1.91 -1.09
N ALA A 610 -5.16 -2.33 -0.31
CA ALA A 610 -4.53 -1.46 0.68
C ALA A 610 -3.83 -0.25 0.03
N VAL A 611 -3.07 -0.49 -1.03
CA VAL A 611 -2.39 0.56 -1.82
C VAL A 611 -3.42 1.51 -2.44
N THR A 612 -4.47 0.97 -3.07
CA THR A 612 -5.53 1.77 -3.69
C THR A 612 -6.26 2.64 -2.66
N ASP A 613 -6.64 2.09 -1.51
CA ASP A 613 -7.27 2.86 -0.44
C ASP A 613 -6.36 3.98 0.08
N TYR A 614 -5.05 3.71 0.22
CA TYR A 614 -4.09 4.73 0.59
C TYR A 614 -4.11 5.90 -0.41
N ILE A 615 -3.99 5.60 -1.71
CA ILE A 615 -3.97 6.60 -2.79
C ILE A 615 -5.26 7.43 -2.83
N LEU A 616 -6.40 6.79 -2.57
CA LEU A 616 -7.72 7.45 -2.57
C LEU A 616 -7.90 8.38 -1.37
N THR A 617 -7.31 8.03 -0.22
CA THR A 617 -7.31 8.89 0.97
C THR A 617 -6.27 9.99 0.83
N TYR A 618 -5.00 9.63 0.66
CA TYR A 618 -3.84 10.53 0.61
C TYR A 618 -3.27 10.58 -0.81
N PRO A 619 -3.49 11.68 -1.56
CA PRO A 619 -2.95 11.83 -2.90
C PRO A 619 -1.40 11.77 -2.91
N PRO A 620 -0.78 10.72 -3.47
CA PRO A 620 0.67 10.52 -3.32
C PRO A 620 1.48 11.62 -4.01
N MET A 621 0.94 12.23 -5.06
CA MET A 621 1.59 13.33 -5.77
C MET A 621 1.52 14.69 -5.03
N GLU A 622 0.89 14.78 -3.86
CA GLU A 622 0.85 16.04 -3.08
C GLU A 622 1.92 16.09 -1.97
N ASP A 623 2.38 14.94 -1.46
CA ASP A 623 3.39 14.84 -0.42
C ASP A 623 4.44 13.75 -0.73
N GLN A 624 5.72 14.05 -0.50
CA GLN A 624 6.82 13.13 -0.81
C GLN A 624 6.80 11.86 0.04
N ILE A 625 6.38 11.94 1.31
CA ILE A 625 6.37 10.81 2.22
C ILE A 625 5.17 9.91 1.93
N ASP A 626 4.03 10.47 1.54
CA ASP A 626 2.90 9.70 1.03
C ASP A 626 3.23 8.96 -0.26
N CYS A 627 3.90 9.62 -1.22
CA CYS A 627 4.44 8.99 -2.44
C CYS A 627 5.36 7.81 -2.10
N LYS A 628 6.32 8.07 -1.22
CA LYS A 628 7.29 7.08 -0.79
C LYS A 628 6.64 5.86 -0.14
N THR A 629 5.68 6.08 0.76
CA THR A 629 5.03 5.03 1.57
C THR A 629 4.47 3.91 0.69
N ILE A 630 3.80 4.25 -0.41
CA ILE A 630 3.22 3.24 -1.31
C ILE A 630 4.26 2.63 -2.26
N GLU A 631 5.26 3.40 -2.69
CA GLU A 631 6.27 2.94 -3.64
C GLU A 631 7.20 1.89 -3.01
N GLU A 632 7.55 2.04 -1.73
CA GLU A 632 8.50 1.16 -1.05
C GLU A 632 7.85 -0.07 -0.39
N TRP A 633 6.53 -0.07 -0.22
CA TRP A 633 5.80 -1.12 0.50
C TRP A 633 5.42 -2.29 -0.42
N ILE A 634 6.29 -3.30 -0.45
CA ILE A 634 6.20 -4.41 -1.42
C ILE A 634 5.62 -5.69 -0.81
N LEU A 635 5.11 -6.55 -1.69
CA LEU A 635 4.72 -7.92 -1.39
C LEU A 635 5.83 -8.92 -1.80
N LEU A 636 6.49 -9.52 -0.81
CA LEU A 636 7.40 -10.64 -1.02
C LEU A 636 6.65 -11.96 -0.77
N GLY A 637 6.04 -12.48 -1.84
CA GLY A 637 5.18 -13.66 -1.82
C GLY A 637 4.52 -13.89 -3.18
N ASP A 638 3.65 -14.89 -3.24
CA ASP A 638 2.82 -15.16 -4.42
C ASP A 638 1.53 -14.31 -4.34
N PRO A 639 1.28 -13.39 -5.29
CA PRO A 639 0.11 -12.52 -5.26
C PRO A 639 -1.20 -13.28 -5.51
N SER A 640 -1.15 -14.47 -6.12
CA SER A 640 -2.33 -15.33 -6.33
C SER A 640 -2.59 -16.28 -5.15
N LEU A 641 -1.88 -16.11 -4.03
CA LEU A 641 -2.01 -16.99 -2.87
C LEU A 641 -3.35 -16.81 -2.17
N LYS A 642 -4.08 -17.90 -1.97
CA LYS A 642 -5.27 -17.92 -1.11
C LYS A 642 -4.88 -17.88 0.36
N ILE A 643 -5.10 -16.75 1.03
CA ILE A 643 -4.84 -16.60 2.47
C ILE A 643 -5.77 -17.58 3.22
N GLY A 644 -5.18 -18.45 4.04
CA GLY A 644 -5.92 -19.51 4.75
C GLY A 644 -6.12 -20.81 3.96
N GLY A 645 -5.70 -20.86 2.68
CA GLY A 645 -5.77 -22.05 1.82
C GLY A 645 -7.15 -22.37 1.24
N TYR A 646 -7.20 -23.30 0.29
CA TYR A 646 -8.42 -23.73 -0.40
C TYR A 646 -9.18 -24.80 0.38
N SER A 647 -10.51 -24.78 0.25
CA SER A 647 -11.45 -25.66 0.95
C SER A 647 -11.57 -27.07 0.38
#